data_AF-A0AAT9IE34-F1
#
_entry.id   AF-A0AAT9IE34-F1
#
_cell.length_a   1.000
_cell.length_b   1.000
_cell.length_c   1.000
_cell.angle_alpha   90.00
_cell.angle_beta   90.00
_cell.angle_gamma   90.00
#
_symmetry.space_group_name_H-M   'P 1'
#
loop_
_entity.id
_entity.type
_entity.pdbx_description
1 polymer ?
#
loop_
_entity_poly.entity_id
_entity_poly.type
_entity_poly.pdbx_seq_one_letter_code
_entity_poly.pdbx_strand_id
1 'polypeptide(L)'
;MITFSFRSLWTVALMMATLYILPAHATDRTDDPYDSYSMPRVYKPAGFTSLSTVFIDNDVITRNNAFHLNELREVKRGKHKWVNWQFNRKAGSTAGATLRFKYETRVKPEKYTLIVFNGGKTDITLAAGTSREVLRSGEEKQITMLSTELWLQAADISDDKTYDLYCRELQIYYPYAAGLKTLSITSPPHAEAGKEIRFHIKTEGSTGAGPLDIEVRHSRWVIWRIRLTAEEKTALENNGNGEVVRKMPWYLASGDVTVGLVANGYRVEGKEAAIKITGSKATALPKMERRNYNGRPTFFKNGTPYNWSGYATYNFVPGSVNEFGRSGANLFYIPVAAGRHIHQVASPTWYGGNDYDFGELEQRVCMALSANPDANIVLRVSLCLPPFWFDEHPDARATVRTKNGDIVWEETGTIGPSLASTAWRQQQAEVLRELIRYVKRQPWAERVVSFFPSGEVTEEWFAWACNDNQFADYSNVNENAFAQWCRKNGYGFTRIPDPAIRAQGGRDVFPDTEEGRWAAAYDSYYSLLTAETINYFSHVIKEETQQRSLVGILYGYVIQCAGEARQSTSGNFALREILDNPDIDYITGIPLHTFRKLTGNGYDTYTSATASIQAAGKLYNNEDDLFSWLHNDSWYTEYDHNDPRGAAISMHRRVLANDAVHGASRQWFSLYPTWHYDKALQEEFARQIRLHAGNTGFDRTPTEQVAFMVDDNSFGSFTATSKYPLYSHHFMMSALARTGAPLGVWLLSDANKLPDRIKVVVVAFSPAAKKEDIAKLKTLISKGNRTIILIGATGLIDPVTGKWNTSATAQLTGLPVKIEDVAGSAEAFLPNGEMLCSFPVAAGAPAEVIRPRGYVNGEGWLKYKDGKTAGAERALANGGKLIWCGVPPYLDVPFLRKWLQEAGVHCYGPVNSFVHASKELVAITSTAEQDSTITITWPGKVKVQDLFDNWEGSGTNIACPFKAGQTRLFKVAAL
;
A
#
# COMPACT_ATOMS: atom_id res chain seq x y z
N MET A 1 -12.37 -5.24 14.50
CA MET A 1 -11.20 -5.68 13.72
C MET A 1 -11.62 -6.89 12.92
N ILE A 2 -11.98 -6.68 11.66
CA ILE A 2 -12.43 -7.76 10.77
C ILE A 2 -11.22 -8.17 9.94
N THR A 3 -10.82 -9.43 10.09
CA THR A 3 -9.86 -10.12 9.23
C THR A 3 -10.39 -10.13 7.79
N PHE A 4 -9.64 -9.53 6.86
CA PHE A 4 -9.99 -9.50 5.45
C PHE A 4 -9.67 -10.85 4.79
N SER A 5 -10.67 -11.69 4.58
CA SER A 5 -10.60 -12.68 3.49
C SER A 5 -11.22 -12.05 2.24
N PHE A 6 -10.56 -12.16 1.08
CA PHE A 6 -11.05 -11.75 -0.24
C PHE A 6 -12.35 -12.47 -0.72
N ARG A 7 -13.06 -13.18 0.16
CA ARG A 7 -14.16 -14.09 -0.16
C ARG A 7 -15.50 -13.46 -0.55
N SER A 8 -15.66 -12.14 -0.58
CA SER A 8 -16.96 -11.50 -0.84
C SER A 8 -17.20 -11.02 -2.28
N LEU A 9 -16.33 -11.34 -3.25
CA LEU A 9 -16.51 -10.94 -4.66
C LEU A 9 -17.78 -11.50 -5.32
N TRP A 10 -18.32 -12.64 -4.85
CA TRP A 10 -19.51 -13.26 -5.44
C TRP A 10 -20.84 -12.61 -5.03
N THR A 11 -20.91 -11.94 -3.88
CA THR A 11 -22.14 -11.23 -3.45
C THR A 11 -22.23 -9.81 -4.02
N VAL A 12 -21.12 -9.26 -4.50
CA VAL A 12 -21.04 -7.90 -5.10
C VAL A 12 -21.63 -7.86 -6.52
N ALA A 13 -21.51 -8.95 -7.28
CA ALA A 13 -22.01 -9.01 -8.66
C ALA A 13 -23.55 -8.91 -8.74
N LEU A 14 -24.29 -9.39 -7.73
CA LEU A 14 -25.76 -9.30 -7.71
C LEU A 14 -26.29 -7.93 -7.22
N MET A 15 -25.47 -7.14 -6.50
CA MET A 15 -25.82 -5.78 -6.07
C MET A 15 -25.50 -4.70 -7.10
N MET A 16 -24.59 -4.98 -8.05
CA MET A 16 -24.27 -4.04 -9.14
C MET A 16 -25.44 -3.78 -10.11
N ALA A 17 -26.48 -4.63 -10.12
CA ALA A 17 -27.67 -4.42 -10.94
C ALA A 17 -28.72 -3.48 -10.30
N THR A 18 -28.60 -3.13 -9.01
CA THR A 18 -29.63 -2.39 -8.26
C THR A 18 -29.17 -1.07 -7.63
N LEU A 19 -27.92 -0.64 -7.83
CA LEU A 19 -27.37 0.60 -7.24
C LEU A 19 -27.16 1.76 -8.23
N TYR A 20 -27.92 1.81 -9.33
CA TYR A 20 -28.03 3.01 -10.18
C TYR A 20 -28.90 4.13 -9.55
N ILE A 21 -28.84 4.32 -8.23
CA ILE A 21 -29.50 5.43 -7.53
C ILE A 21 -28.54 6.04 -6.50
N LEU A 22 -27.56 6.82 -6.97
CA LEU A 22 -27.01 7.96 -6.23
C LEU A 22 -26.97 9.21 -7.13
N PRO A 23 -28.13 9.83 -7.46
CA PRO A 23 -28.15 11.05 -8.27
C PRO A 23 -28.06 12.34 -7.42
N ALA A 24 -28.12 12.27 -6.09
CA ALA A 24 -28.43 13.45 -5.27
C ALA A 24 -27.23 14.33 -4.86
N HIS A 25 -25.98 13.87 -4.96
CA HIS A 25 -24.83 14.60 -4.39
C HIS A 25 -23.66 14.86 -5.36
N ALA A 26 -23.76 14.44 -6.62
CA ALA A 26 -22.73 14.65 -7.65
C ALA A 26 -23.23 15.62 -8.74
N THR A 27 -23.55 16.87 -8.36
CA THR A 27 -24.20 17.84 -9.25
C THR A 27 -23.22 18.69 -10.07
N ASP A 28 -21.93 18.72 -9.74
CA ASP A 28 -20.90 19.49 -10.47
C ASP A 28 -19.81 18.54 -11.02
N ARG A 29 -20.00 17.99 -12.23
CA ARG A 29 -19.02 17.06 -12.84
C ARG A 29 -18.03 17.77 -13.78
N THR A 30 -16.76 17.38 -13.67
CA THR A 30 -15.60 17.80 -14.48
C THR A 30 -15.06 16.60 -15.27
N ASP A 31 -15.38 16.42 -16.55
CA ASP A 31 -14.89 15.31 -17.45
C ASP A 31 -15.14 13.85 -17.01
N ASP A 32 -15.52 12.91 -17.88
CA ASP A 32 -15.77 11.48 -17.53
C ASP A 32 -14.61 10.84 -16.69
N PRO A 33 -14.84 10.38 -15.43
CA PRO A 33 -13.80 9.78 -14.60
C PRO A 33 -13.24 8.48 -15.19
N TYR A 34 -14.00 7.85 -16.08
CA TYR A 34 -13.60 6.66 -16.82
C TYR A 34 -13.07 6.99 -18.22
N ASP A 35 -12.72 8.25 -18.51
CA ASP A 35 -12.04 8.60 -19.77
C ASP A 35 -10.73 7.82 -19.89
N SER A 36 -10.71 6.85 -20.79
CA SER A 36 -9.58 6.00 -21.13
C SER A 36 -9.14 6.20 -22.57
N TYR A 37 -8.02 5.56 -22.93
CA TYR A 37 -7.58 5.44 -24.32
C TYR A 37 -8.42 4.45 -25.13
N SER A 38 -8.40 4.62 -26.45
CA SER A 38 -9.09 3.71 -27.37
C SER A 38 -8.44 2.33 -27.48
N MET A 39 -9.23 1.36 -27.93
CA MET A 39 -8.76 0.00 -28.23
C MET A 39 -8.65 -0.24 -29.74
N PRO A 40 -7.70 -1.07 -30.20
CA PRO A 40 -7.66 -1.50 -31.60
C PRO A 40 -8.92 -2.28 -31.97
N ARG A 41 -9.29 -2.29 -33.26
CA ARG A 41 -10.44 -3.07 -33.78
C ARG A 41 -10.37 -4.54 -33.37
N VAL A 42 -9.18 -5.12 -33.47
CA VAL A 42 -8.87 -6.47 -33.01
C VAL A 42 -7.67 -6.38 -32.07
N TYR A 43 -7.85 -6.74 -30.82
CA TYR A 43 -6.77 -6.89 -29.85
C TYR A 43 -6.38 -8.36 -29.74
N LYS A 44 -5.08 -8.63 -29.90
CA LYS A 44 -4.48 -9.94 -29.66
C LYS A 44 -3.50 -9.78 -28.48
N PRO A 45 -3.76 -10.39 -27.32
CA PRO A 45 -2.81 -10.40 -26.23
C PRO A 45 -1.45 -10.96 -26.69
N ALA A 46 -0.35 -10.26 -26.38
CA ALA A 46 0.99 -10.58 -26.90
C ALA A 46 1.59 -11.87 -26.31
N GLY A 47 1.22 -12.22 -25.07
CA GLY A 47 1.62 -13.45 -24.41
C GLY A 47 0.39 -14.25 -24.02
N PHE A 48 0.28 -15.47 -24.55
CA PHE A 48 -0.82 -16.38 -24.19
C PHE A 48 -0.70 -16.90 -22.73
N THR A 49 0.35 -16.51 -22.01
CA THR A 49 0.49 -16.61 -20.54
C THR A 49 -0.47 -15.70 -19.76
N SER A 50 -1.10 -14.69 -20.37
CA SER A 50 -2.21 -13.96 -19.73
C SER A 50 -3.48 -14.80 -19.62
N LEU A 51 -3.57 -15.92 -20.35
CA LEU A 51 -4.63 -16.90 -20.13
C LEU A 51 -4.27 -17.86 -19.00
N SER A 52 -3.00 -18.14 -18.70
CA SER A 52 -2.63 -19.07 -17.60
C SER A 52 -3.22 -18.72 -16.22
N THR A 53 -3.64 -17.48 -16.00
CA THR A 53 -4.22 -16.99 -14.73
C THR A 53 -5.72 -16.77 -14.77
N VAL A 54 -6.34 -17.07 -15.90
CA VAL A 54 -7.78 -16.96 -16.14
C VAL A 54 -8.54 -18.16 -15.58
N PHE A 55 -7.89 -19.19 -15.05
CA PHE A 55 -8.51 -20.50 -15.08
C PHE A 55 -9.62 -20.78 -14.05
N ILE A 56 -9.76 -20.05 -12.94
CA ILE A 56 -10.83 -20.30 -11.96
C ILE A 56 -11.11 -19.04 -11.10
N ASP A 57 -12.37 -18.60 -11.03
CA ASP A 57 -12.88 -17.43 -10.27
C ASP A 57 -12.96 -17.63 -8.74
N ASN A 58 -12.05 -18.44 -8.20
CA ASN A 58 -11.96 -18.78 -6.79
C ASN A 58 -10.52 -18.59 -6.30
N ASP A 59 -10.34 -18.21 -5.04
CA ASP A 59 -9.01 -18.19 -4.41
C ASP A 59 -8.36 -19.59 -4.46
N VAL A 60 -7.03 -19.65 -4.45
CA VAL A 60 -6.27 -20.90 -4.65
C VAL A 60 -6.68 -22.03 -3.71
N ILE A 61 -7.08 -21.70 -2.48
CA ILE A 61 -7.53 -22.65 -1.47
C ILE A 61 -8.90 -23.20 -1.85
N THR A 62 -9.84 -22.33 -2.20
CA THR A 62 -11.18 -22.72 -2.65
C THR A 62 -11.10 -23.56 -3.92
N ARG A 63 -10.22 -23.24 -4.87
CA ARG A 63 -9.95 -24.07 -6.06
C ARG A 63 -9.48 -25.47 -5.69
N ASN A 64 -8.46 -25.56 -4.83
CA ASN A 64 -7.93 -26.83 -4.34
C ASN A 64 -9.01 -27.65 -3.62
N ASN A 65 -9.99 -27.03 -2.97
CA ASN A 65 -11.10 -27.76 -2.33
C ASN A 65 -12.16 -28.27 -3.31
N ALA A 66 -12.31 -27.63 -4.47
CA ALA A 66 -13.36 -27.94 -5.44
C ALA A 66 -12.93 -28.90 -6.57
N PHE A 67 -11.65 -28.88 -6.96
CA PHE A 67 -11.11 -29.61 -8.11
C PHE A 67 -9.77 -30.28 -7.80
N HIS A 68 -9.49 -31.38 -8.49
CA HIS A 68 -8.12 -31.85 -8.70
C HIS A 68 -7.61 -31.18 -9.98
N LEU A 69 -6.71 -30.21 -9.86
CA LEU A 69 -6.01 -29.63 -11.01
C LEU A 69 -4.82 -30.54 -11.32
N ASN A 70 -4.94 -31.38 -12.35
CA ASN A 70 -3.88 -32.33 -12.71
C ASN A 70 -2.77 -31.63 -13.47
N GLU A 71 -3.13 -30.73 -14.39
CA GLU A 71 -2.20 -30.00 -15.25
C GLU A 71 -2.76 -28.62 -15.57
N LEU A 72 -1.93 -27.58 -15.43
CA LEU A 72 -2.18 -26.25 -15.96
C LEU A 72 -0.84 -25.66 -16.40
N ARG A 73 -0.55 -25.73 -17.71
CA ARG A 73 0.73 -25.26 -18.25
C ARG A 73 0.64 -24.91 -19.72
N GLU A 74 1.61 -24.15 -20.22
CA GLU A 74 1.83 -24.04 -21.65
C GLU A 74 2.40 -25.36 -22.19
N VAL A 75 1.80 -25.89 -23.25
CA VAL A 75 2.28 -27.08 -23.96
C VAL A 75 2.37 -26.81 -25.45
N LYS A 76 3.38 -27.39 -26.09
CA LYS A 76 3.48 -27.38 -27.55
C LYS A 76 2.80 -28.62 -28.11
N ARG A 77 1.82 -28.43 -28.99
CA ARG A 77 1.16 -29.52 -29.74
C ARG A 77 1.17 -29.19 -31.23
N GLY A 78 1.86 -30.05 -31.99
CA GLY A 78 2.20 -29.74 -33.38
C GLY A 78 3.02 -28.46 -33.49
N LYS A 79 2.57 -27.53 -34.34
CA LYS A 79 3.22 -26.22 -34.55
C LYS A 79 2.73 -25.11 -33.62
N HIS A 80 1.73 -25.40 -32.78
CA HIS A 80 1.06 -24.39 -31.95
C HIS A 80 1.43 -24.54 -30.47
N LYS A 81 1.51 -23.39 -29.79
CA LYS A 81 1.52 -23.30 -28.33
C LYS A 81 0.07 -23.26 -27.84
N TRP A 82 -0.23 -24.04 -26.82
CA TRP A 82 -1.54 -24.16 -26.20
C TRP A 82 -1.38 -23.97 -24.69
N VAL A 83 -2.43 -23.48 -24.02
CA VAL A 83 -2.54 -23.66 -22.57
C VAL A 83 -3.40 -24.90 -22.33
N ASN A 84 -2.78 -25.92 -21.73
CA ASN A 84 -3.46 -27.11 -21.26
C ASN A 84 -4.10 -26.83 -19.90
N TRP A 85 -5.35 -27.25 -19.74
CA TRP A 85 -6.06 -27.29 -18.48
C TRP A 85 -6.69 -28.66 -18.28
N GLN A 86 -6.05 -29.47 -17.45
CA GLN A 86 -6.51 -30.80 -17.09
C GLN A 86 -6.99 -30.82 -15.64
N PHE A 87 -8.22 -31.28 -15.42
CA PHE A 87 -8.81 -31.30 -14.09
C PHE A 87 -9.86 -32.40 -13.90
N ASN A 88 -10.14 -32.72 -12.63
CA ASN A 88 -11.28 -33.54 -12.21
C ASN A 88 -12.10 -32.76 -11.18
N ARG A 89 -13.43 -32.89 -11.23
CA ARG A 89 -14.32 -32.39 -10.16
C ARG A 89 -14.21 -33.31 -8.94
N LYS A 90 -14.03 -32.74 -7.75
CA LYS A 90 -14.02 -33.50 -6.49
C LYS A 90 -15.44 -33.93 -6.13
N ALA A 91 -15.57 -35.16 -5.61
CA ALA A 91 -16.85 -35.72 -5.18
C ALA A 91 -17.64 -34.75 -4.28
N GLY A 92 -18.89 -34.46 -4.64
CA GLY A 92 -19.79 -33.59 -3.87
C GLY A 92 -19.51 -32.08 -3.98
N SER A 93 -18.51 -31.66 -4.75
CA SER A 93 -18.33 -30.24 -5.12
C SER A 93 -19.51 -29.80 -5.97
N THR A 94 -20.10 -28.63 -5.72
CA THR A 94 -21.12 -28.01 -6.59
C THR A 94 -20.53 -26.95 -7.53
N ALA A 95 -19.22 -26.70 -7.45
CA ALA A 95 -18.56 -25.66 -8.22
C ALA A 95 -18.43 -26.05 -9.70
N GLY A 96 -18.76 -25.13 -10.60
CA GLY A 96 -18.34 -25.18 -12.00
C GLY A 96 -16.90 -24.68 -12.15
N ALA A 97 -16.21 -25.07 -13.24
CA ALA A 97 -14.83 -24.66 -13.46
C ALA A 97 -14.81 -23.48 -14.45
N THR A 98 -14.41 -22.28 -14.01
CA THR A 98 -14.65 -21.03 -14.77
C THR A 98 -13.36 -20.39 -15.27
N LEU A 99 -13.19 -20.30 -16.59
CA LEU A 99 -12.18 -19.46 -17.21
C LEU A 99 -12.67 -18.01 -17.26
N ARG A 100 -12.08 -17.08 -16.51
CA ARG A 100 -12.39 -15.66 -16.55
C ARG A 100 -11.26 -14.81 -17.10
N PHE A 101 -11.44 -14.24 -18.30
CA PHE A 101 -10.55 -13.24 -18.85
C PHE A 101 -11.24 -11.88 -18.80
N LYS A 102 -10.72 -10.99 -17.96
CA LYS A 102 -11.20 -9.61 -17.88
C LYS A 102 -10.11 -8.69 -18.41
N TYR A 103 -10.36 -8.07 -19.56
CA TYR A 103 -9.55 -6.95 -20.03
C TYR A 103 -10.35 -5.68 -19.76
N GLU A 104 -9.92 -4.90 -18.77
CA GLU A 104 -10.63 -3.70 -18.37
C GLU A 104 -10.36 -2.57 -19.35
N THR A 105 -11.40 -2.20 -20.12
CA THR A 105 -11.38 -1.07 -21.04
C THR A 105 -12.67 -0.29 -20.91
N ARG A 106 -12.62 1.03 -21.10
CA ARG A 106 -13.84 1.86 -21.20
C ARG A 106 -14.77 1.40 -22.31
N VAL A 107 -14.18 0.95 -23.43
CA VAL A 107 -14.94 0.39 -24.54
C VAL A 107 -15.26 -1.05 -24.25
N LYS A 108 -16.55 -1.40 -24.27
CA LYS A 108 -16.98 -2.79 -24.19
C LYS A 108 -16.66 -3.52 -25.50
N PRO A 109 -15.96 -4.66 -25.46
CA PRO A 109 -15.88 -5.57 -26.60
C PRO A 109 -17.27 -5.96 -27.11
N GLU A 110 -17.38 -6.17 -28.42
CA GLU A 110 -18.59 -6.72 -29.04
C GLU A 110 -18.52 -8.24 -29.17
N LYS A 111 -17.31 -8.80 -29.22
CA LYS A 111 -17.07 -10.21 -29.54
C LYS A 111 -15.70 -10.66 -29.06
N TYR A 112 -15.62 -11.91 -28.64
CA TYR A 112 -14.37 -12.63 -28.43
C TYR A 112 -14.33 -13.88 -29.31
N THR A 113 -13.13 -14.29 -29.73
CA THR A 113 -12.92 -15.61 -30.35
C THR A 113 -11.78 -16.33 -29.65
N LEU A 114 -11.94 -17.62 -29.41
CA LEU A 114 -10.95 -18.49 -28.79
C LEU A 114 -10.96 -19.86 -29.47
N ILE A 115 -9.79 -20.42 -29.77
CA ILE A 115 -9.69 -21.80 -30.26
C ILE A 115 -9.57 -22.72 -29.05
N VAL A 116 -10.45 -23.71 -28.96
CA VAL A 116 -10.46 -24.70 -27.89
C VAL A 116 -10.41 -26.10 -28.48
N PHE A 117 -9.60 -26.98 -27.88
CA PHE A 117 -9.56 -28.39 -28.22
C PHE A 117 -9.82 -29.24 -26.96
N ASN A 118 -10.69 -30.24 -27.07
CA ASN A 118 -10.93 -31.21 -26.02
C ASN A 118 -10.03 -32.43 -26.23
N GLY A 119 -8.97 -32.54 -25.44
CA GLY A 119 -8.08 -33.71 -25.44
C GLY A 119 -8.53 -34.83 -24.52
N GLY A 120 -9.62 -34.65 -23.80
CA GLY A 120 -10.19 -35.64 -22.90
C GLY A 120 -10.91 -36.76 -23.65
N LYS A 121 -11.42 -37.72 -22.88
CA LYS A 121 -12.23 -38.86 -23.39
C LYS A 121 -13.74 -38.62 -23.31
N THR A 122 -14.14 -37.45 -22.81
CA THR A 122 -15.53 -37.14 -22.48
C THR A 122 -15.88 -35.77 -23.03
N ASP A 123 -17.10 -35.64 -23.54
CA ASP A 123 -17.61 -34.36 -24.00
C ASP A 123 -17.66 -33.36 -22.84
N ILE A 124 -17.41 -32.10 -23.17
CA ILE A 124 -17.41 -31.01 -22.21
C ILE A 124 -18.28 -29.88 -22.74
N THR A 125 -19.24 -29.45 -21.92
CA THR A 125 -20.02 -28.25 -22.23
C THR A 125 -19.23 -27.03 -21.79
N LEU A 126 -18.98 -26.12 -22.73
CA LEU A 126 -18.41 -24.82 -22.45
C LEU A 126 -19.53 -23.78 -22.52
N ALA A 127 -19.70 -23.02 -21.44
CA ALA A 127 -20.73 -22.01 -21.28
C ALA A 127 -20.11 -20.62 -21.14
N ALA A 128 -20.73 -19.62 -21.76
CA ALA A 128 -20.22 -18.26 -21.79
C ALA A 128 -21.33 -17.23 -21.96
N GLY A 129 -21.71 -16.57 -20.86
CA GLY A 129 -22.94 -15.79 -20.83
C GLY A 129 -24.12 -16.70 -21.21
N THR A 130 -24.84 -16.37 -22.29
CA THR A 130 -25.93 -17.18 -22.83
C THR A 130 -25.48 -18.23 -23.86
N SER A 131 -24.24 -18.17 -24.35
CA SER A 131 -23.70 -19.14 -25.31
C SER A 131 -23.33 -20.44 -24.62
N ARG A 132 -23.72 -21.57 -25.21
CA ARG A 132 -23.30 -22.91 -24.77
C ARG A 132 -22.83 -23.70 -25.99
N GLU A 133 -21.67 -24.32 -25.86
CA GLU A 133 -21.04 -25.11 -26.91
C GLU A 133 -20.58 -26.44 -26.32
N VAL A 134 -21.07 -27.55 -26.87
CA VAL A 134 -20.59 -28.89 -26.52
C VAL A 134 -19.37 -29.18 -27.38
N LEU A 135 -18.23 -29.41 -26.73
CA LEU A 135 -16.98 -29.77 -27.38
C LEU A 135 -16.75 -31.28 -27.21
N ARG A 136 -16.89 -32.03 -28.31
CA ARG A 136 -16.78 -33.49 -28.29
C ARG A 136 -15.35 -33.93 -28.00
N SER A 137 -15.19 -35.11 -27.44
CA SER A 137 -13.88 -35.75 -27.27
C SER A 137 -13.07 -35.72 -28.58
N GLY A 138 -11.88 -35.12 -28.56
CA GLY A 138 -10.99 -34.98 -29.73
C GLY A 138 -11.35 -33.84 -30.70
N GLU A 139 -12.35 -33.02 -30.41
CA GLU A 139 -12.75 -31.90 -31.28
C GLU A 139 -11.90 -30.65 -31.01
N GLU A 140 -11.43 -30.01 -32.09
CA GLU A 140 -10.90 -28.63 -32.08
C GLU A 140 -11.93 -27.70 -32.69
N LYS A 141 -12.29 -26.63 -31.99
CA LYS A 141 -13.33 -25.68 -32.42
C LYS A 141 -12.94 -24.26 -32.07
N GLN A 142 -13.19 -23.32 -32.98
CA GLN A 142 -13.18 -21.90 -32.66
C GLN A 142 -14.52 -21.51 -32.05
N ILE A 143 -14.49 -21.07 -30.79
CA ILE A 143 -15.65 -20.56 -30.08
C ILE A 143 -15.73 -19.06 -30.32
N THR A 144 -16.93 -18.57 -30.63
CA THR A 144 -17.23 -17.14 -30.75
C THR A 144 -18.23 -16.75 -29.68
N MET A 145 -17.91 -15.72 -28.91
CA MET A 145 -18.70 -15.29 -27.76
C MET A 145 -19.11 -13.84 -27.94
N LEU A 146 -20.42 -13.60 -28.01
CA LEU A 146 -21.01 -12.26 -28.08
C LEU A 146 -21.25 -11.77 -26.66
N SER A 147 -20.20 -11.24 -26.04
CA SER A 147 -20.24 -10.78 -24.66
C SER A 147 -19.38 -9.55 -24.49
N THR A 148 -19.68 -8.76 -23.48
CA THR A 148 -18.88 -7.59 -23.07
C THR A 148 -17.72 -7.98 -22.16
N GLU A 149 -17.77 -9.18 -21.58
CA GLU A 149 -16.69 -9.78 -20.79
C GLU A 149 -16.46 -11.23 -21.23
N LEU A 150 -15.23 -11.73 -21.12
CA LEU A 150 -14.91 -13.10 -21.51
C LEU A 150 -14.91 -14.03 -20.29
N TRP A 151 -15.96 -14.84 -20.17
CA TRP A 151 -16.06 -15.90 -19.18
C TRP A 151 -16.41 -17.19 -19.92
N LEU A 152 -15.58 -18.23 -19.81
CA LEU A 152 -15.76 -19.55 -20.40
C LEU A 152 -15.77 -20.60 -19.29
N GLN A 153 -16.94 -21.05 -18.89
CA GLN A 153 -17.12 -22.03 -17.82
C GLN A 153 -17.30 -23.44 -18.39
N ALA A 154 -16.54 -24.40 -17.89
CA ALA A 154 -16.88 -25.81 -18.03
C ALA A 154 -18.14 -26.10 -17.20
N ALA A 155 -19.23 -26.41 -17.89
CA ALA A 155 -20.54 -26.76 -17.35
C ALA A 155 -20.81 -28.26 -17.52
N ASP A 156 -21.79 -28.77 -16.79
CA ASP A 156 -22.27 -30.16 -16.88
C ASP A 156 -21.18 -31.23 -16.65
N ILE A 157 -20.14 -30.85 -15.89
CA ILE A 157 -19.04 -31.74 -15.50
C ILE A 157 -19.46 -32.64 -14.33
N SER A 158 -19.03 -33.91 -14.34
CA SER A 158 -19.31 -34.87 -13.27
C SER A 158 -18.07 -35.19 -12.45
N ASP A 159 -18.32 -35.70 -11.25
CA ASP A 159 -17.28 -36.25 -10.38
C ASP A 159 -16.56 -37.43 -11.09
N ASP A 160 -15.32 -37.69 -10.70
CA ASP A 160 -14.48 -38.81 -11.15
C ASP A 160 -14.12 -38.87 -12.65
N LYS A 161 -14.48 -37.85 -13.44
CA LYS A 161 -14.03 -37.69 -14.84
C LYS A 161 -12.85 -36.74 -14.97
N THR A 162 -11.89 -37.10 -15.81
CA THR A 162 -10.79 -36.21 -16.21
C THR A 162 -11.21 -35.43 -17.44
N TYR A 163 -11.20 -34.11 -17.30
CA TYR A 163 -11.41 -33.14 -18.38
C TYR A 163 -10.06 -32.59 -18.80
N ASP A 164 -9.83 -32.42 -20.11
CA ASP A 164 -8.55 -31.97 -20.66
C ASP A 164 -8.80 -30.97 -21.80
N LEU A 165 -8.66 -29.68 -21.49
CA LEU A 165 -8.96 -28.57 -22.39
C LEU A 165 -7.68 -27.87 -22.83
N TYR A 166 -7.59 -27.53 -24.11
CA TYR A 166 -6.47 -26.78 -24.67
C TYR A 166 -7.01 -25.51 -25.29
N CYS A 167 -6.52 -24.36 -24.86
CA CYS A 167 -6.93 -23.06 -25.40
C CYS A 167 -5.77 -22.42 -26.20
N ARG A 168 -6.07 -21.75 -27.31
CA ARG A 168 -5.13 -20.89 -28.07
C ARG A 168 -5.83 -19.73 -28.80
N GLU A 169 -5.05 -18.74 -29.22
CA GLU A 169 -5.46 -17.64 -30.13
C GLU A 169 -6.69 -16.83 -29.70
N LEU A 170 -6.68 -16.30 -28.46
CA LEU A 170 -7.69 -15.34 -28.02
C LEU A 170 -7.60 -14.05 -28.84
N GLN A 171 -8.72 -13.64 -29.42
CA GLN A 171 -8.88 -12.33 -30.05
C GLN A 171 -10.09 -11.60 -29.46
N ILE A 172 -9.91 -10.31 -29.17
CA ILE A 172 -10.96 -9.43 -28.69
C ILE A 172 -11.31 -8.46 -29.80
N TYR A 173 -12.60 -8.30 -30.08
CA TYR A 173 -13.09 -7.40 -31.11
C TYR A 173 -13.80 -6.22 -30.45
N TYR A 174 -13.34 -5.02 -30.78
CA TYR A 174 -13.92 -3.76 -30.31
C TYR A 174 -14.68 -3.09 -31.44
N PRO A 175 -15.90 -2.58 -31.22
CA PRO A 175 -16.64 -1.86 -32.26
C PRO A 175 -15.93 -0.55 -32.64
N TYR A 176 -16.17 -0.08 -33.85
CA TYR A 176 -15.83 1.30 -34.23
C TYR A 176 -16.84 2.30 -33.66
N ALA A 177 -16.46 3.57 -33.62
CA ALA A 177 -17.39 4.65 -33.32
C ALA A 177 -18.55 4.66 -34.33
N ALA A 178 -19.79 4.76 -33.86
CA ALA A 178 -20.95 4.88 -34.72
C ALA A 178 -21.07 6.31 -35.28
N GLY A 179 -21.57 6.44 -36.50
CA GLY A 179 -21.98 7.73 -37.10
C GLY A 179 -20.87 8.58 -37.71
N LEU A 180 -19.59 8.21 -37.56
CA LEU A 180 -18.46 8.93 -38.14
C LEU A 180 -17.49 7.98 -38.85
N LYS A 181 -16.96 8.41 -40.00
CA LYS A 181 -15.93 7.70 -40.76
C LYS A 181 -14.78 8.64 -41.14
N THR A 182 -13.54 8.16 -41.04
CA THR A 182 -12.34 8.90 -41.44
C THR A 182 -12.03 8.61 -42.92
N LEU A 183 -12.15 9.63 -43.77
CA LEU A 183 -11.79 9.53 -45.19
C LEU A 183 -10.28 9.68 -45.38
N SER A 184 -9.64 10.60 -44.64
CA SER A 184 -8.19 10.76 -44.61
C SER A 184 -7.73 11.57 -43.39
N ILE A 185 -6.59 11.20 -42.82
CA ILE A 185 -5.73 12.08 -42.02
C ILE A 185 -4.43 12.28 -42.80
N THR A 186 -3.96 13.52 -42.92
CA THR A 186 -2.67 13.84 -43.55
C THR A 186 -1.84 14.77 -42.65
N SER A 187 -0.54 14.54 -42.66
CA SER A 187 0.46 15.23 -41.83
C SER A 187 1.83 15.11 -42.52
N PRO A 188 2.83 15.91 -42.13
CA PRO A 188 4.20 15.68 -42.59
C PRO A 188 4.67 14.25 -42.27
N PRO A 189 5.45 13.60 -43.16
CA PRO A 189 5.94 12.23 -42.93
C PRO A 189 6.96 12.14 -41.79
N HIS A 190 7.59 13.26 -41.45
CA HIS A 190 8.50 13.41 -40.32
C HIS A 190 8.01 14.51 -39.41
N ALA A 191 8.03 14.26 -38.11
CA ALA A 191 7.71 15.24 -37.08
C ALA A 191 8.83 15.28 -36.04
N GLU A 192 9.19 16.46 -35.57
CA GLU A 192 10.20 16.63 -34.53
C GLU A 192 9.52 16.86 -33.17
N ALA A 193 9.90 16.08 -32.16
CA ALA A 193 9.40 16.26 -30.80
C ALA A 193 9.66 17.69 -30.30
N GLY A 194 8.67 18.33 -29.67
CA GLY A 194 8.76 19.71 -29.23
C GLY A 194 8.46 20.78 -30.31
N LYS A 195 8.24 20.40 -31.57
CA LYS A 195 7.84 21.32 -32.66
C LYS A 195 6.34 21.23 -32.96
N GLU A 196 5.83 22.20 -33.70
CA GLU A 196 4.45 22.17 -34.17
C GLU A 196 4.24 21.10 -35.25
N ILE A 197 3.08 20.47 -35.20
CA ILE A 197 2.59 19.55 -36.23
C ILE A 197 1.17 19.94 -36.63
N ARG A 198 0.87 19.74 -37.91
CA ARG A 198 -0.42 20.04 -38.52
C ARG A 198 -1.05 18.74 -39.02
N PHE A 199 -2.31 18.54 -38.66
CA PHE A 199 -3.15 17.45 -39.15
C PHE A 199 -4.28 18.03 -39.99
N HIS A 200 -4.38 17.61 -41.25
CA HIS A 200 -5.56 17.86 -42.06
C HIS A 200 -6.42 16.59 -42.10
N ILE A 201 -7.68 16.75 -41.71
CA ILE A 201 -8.58 15.65 -41.41
C ILE A 201 -9.79 15.79 -42.34
N LYS A 202 -10.23 14.69 -42.94
CA LYS A 202 -11.48 14.60 -43.70
C LYS A 202 -12.33 13.47 -43.15
N THR A 203 -13.59 13.77 -42.88
CA THR A 203 -14.55 12.84 -42.29
C THR A 203 -15.89 12.86 -43.02
N GLU A 204 -16.64 11.79 -42.88
CA GLU A 204 -18.03 11.68 -43.29
C GLU A 204 -18.88 11.33 -42.06
N GLY A 205 -19.99 12.04 -41.86
CA GLY A 205 -20.88 11.86 -40.70
C GLY A 205 -20.52 12.73 -39.48
N SER A 206 -21.12 12.42 -38.33
CA SER A 206 -20.96 13.14 -37.07
C SER A 206 -21.10 12.18 -35.88
N THR A 207 -20.42 12.53 -34.79
CA THR A 207 -20.41 11.75 -33.54
C THR A 207 -21.46 12.21 -32.52
N GLY A 208 -22.25 13.24 -32.86
CA GLY A 208 -23.19 13.87 -31.93
C GLY A 208 -22.46 14.70 -30.88
N ALA A 209 -22.91 14.67 -29.61
CA ALA A 209 -22.39 15.56 -28.56
C ALA A 209 -21.05 15.14 -27.93
N GLY A 210 -20.59 13.90 -28.13
CA GLY A 210 -19.45 13.37 -27.38
C GLY A 210 -18.06 13.79 -27.91
N PRO A 211 -16.96 13.59 -27.17
CA PRO A 211 -15.64 14.06 -27.56
C PRO A 211 -15.06 13.39 -28.81
N LEU A 212 -14.27 14.17 -29.56
CA LEU A 212 -13.45 13.72 -30.68
C LEU A 212 -11.97 13.98 -30.37
N ASP A 213 -11.13 12.99 -30.59
CA ASP A 213 -9.71 13.00 -30.27
C ASP A 213 -8.88 12.54 -31.48
N ILE A 214 -7.66 13.05 -31.57
CA ILE A 214 -6.57 12.43 -32.36
C ILE A 214 -5.70 11.66 -31.38
N GLU A 215 -5.43 10.40 -31.68
CA GLU A 215 -4.46 9.59 -30.93
C GLU A 215 -3.27 9.24 -31.82
N VAL A 216 -2.07 9.46 -31.30
CA VAL A 216 -0.78 9.06 -31.87
C VAL A 216 -0.25 7.86 -31.09
N ARG A 217 0.17 6.81 -31.80
CA ARG A 217 0.44 5.51 -31.19
C ARG A 217 1.76 4.89 -31.65
N HIS A 218 2.55 4.38 -30.70
CA HIS A 218 3.58 3.39 -30.97
C HIS A 218 2.93 2.00 -30.95
N SER A 219 2.78 1.40 -32.13
CA SER A 219 2.03 0.14 -32.28
C SER A 219 0.60 0.28 -31.74
N ARG A 220 0.27 -0.37 -30.61
CA ARG A 220 -1.04 -0.30 -29.95
C ARG A 220 -1.12 0.78 -28.86
N TRP A 221 0.01 1.29 -28.39
CA TRP A 221 0.11 2.13 -27.20
C TRP A 221 -0.05 3.60 -27.55
N VAL A 222 -0.96 4.30 -26.88
CA VAL A 222 -1.22 5.73 -27.11
C VAL A 222 -0.17 6.56 -26.37
N ILE A 223 0.70 7.22 -27.12
CA ILE A 223 1.77 8.05 -26.57
C ILE A 223 1.40 9.54 -26.56
N TRP A 224 0.38 9.93 -27.32
CA TRP A 224 -0.13 11.30 -27.32
C TRP A 224 -1.59 11.33 -27.75
N ARG A 225 -2.43 12.02 -26.98
CA ARG A 225 -3.85 12.24 -27.27
C ARG A 225 -4.13 13.73 -27.34
N ILE A 226 -4.86 14.14 -28.37
CA ILE A 226 -5.25 15.53 -28.61
C ILE A 226 -6.78 15.59 -28.62
N ARG A 227 -7.36 16.19 -27.58
CA ARG A 227 -8.79 16.52 -27.56
C ARG A 227 -9.04 17.69 -28.52
N LEU A 228 -9.95 17.51 -29.47
CA LEU A 228 -10.40 18.61 -30.32
C LEU A 228 -11.22 19.60 -29.49
N THR A 229 -11.01 20.89 -29.76
CA THR A 229 -11.86 21.96 -29.24
C THR A 229 -13.27 21.85 -29.82
N ALA A 230 -14.23 22.55 -29.20
CA ALA A 230 -15.60 22.59 -29.71
C ALA A 230 -15.62 23.15 -31.14
N GLU A 231 -14.82 24.19 -31.41
CA GLU A 231 -14.70 24.84 -32.70
C GLU A 231 -14.10 23.91 -33.77
N GLU A 232 -12.99 23.23 -33.46
CA GLU A 232 -12.34 22.28 -34.39
C GLU A 232 -13.27 21.12 -34.72
N LYS A 233 -13.99 20.59 -33.71
CA LYS A 233 -14.95 19.52 -33.91
C LYS A 233 -16.11 19.99 -34.78
N THR A 234 -16.75 21.12 -34.46
CA THR A 234 -17.87 21.65 -35.24
C THR A 234 -17.46 21.95 -36.68
N ALA A 235 -16.26 22.51 -36.90
CA ALA A 235 -15.74 22.73 -38.24
C ALA A 235 -15.58 21.41 -39.02
N LEU A 236 -14.99 20.39 -38.39
CA LEU A 236 -14.78 19.08 -39.01
C LEU A 236 -16.10 18.37 -39.34
N GLU A 237 -17.08 18.40 -38.43
CA GLU A 237 -18.38 17.73 -38.62
C GLU A 237 -19.27 18.47 -39.65
N ASN A 238 -19.26 19.81 -39.67
CA ASN A 238 -20.08 20.58 -40.62
C ASN A 238 -19.51 20.60 -42.04
N ASN A 239 -18.18 20.71 -42.17
CA ASN A 239 -17.53 20.89 -43.48
C ASN A 239 -17.02 19.57 -44.06
N GLY A 240 -17.06 18.48 -43.30
CA GLY A 240 -16.42 17.20 -43.64
C GLY A 240 -14.89 17.28 -43.73
N ASN A 241 -14.31 18.40 -43.33
CA ASN A 241 -12.86 18.62 -43.30
C ASN A 241 -12.48 19.65 -42.23
N GLY A 242 -11.28 19.49 -41.66
CA GLY A 242 -10.78 20.36 -40.61
C GLY A 242 -9.27 20.29 -40.48
N GLU A 243 -8.72 21.27 -39.78
CA GLU A 243 -7.30 21.39 -39.51
C GLU A 243 -7.06 21.49 -38.01
N VAL A 244 -6.11 20.71 -37.50
CA VAL A 244 -5.68 20.74 -36.11
C VAL A 244 -4.18 20.98 -36.06
N VAL A 245 -3.77 22.05 -35.39
CA VAL A 245 -2.36 22.39 -35.16
C VAL A 245 -2.05 22.27 -33.68
N ARG A 246 -1.03 21.50 -33.32
CA ARG A 246 -0.58 21.34 -31.93
C ARG A 246 0.94 21.28 -31.86
N LYS A 247 1.50 21.71 -30.73
CA LYS A 247 2.91 21.45 -30.40
C LYS A 247 3.06 19.99 -29.94
N MET A 248 3.89 19.23 -30.64
CA MET A 248 4.24 17.87 -30.26
C MET A 248 4.98 17.88 -28.92
N PRO A 249 4.63 17.00 -27.96
CA PRO A 249 5.32 16.95 -26.68
C PRO A 249 6.81 16.62 -26.83
N TRP A 250 7.65 17.23 -25.99
CA TRP A 250 9.11 17.03 -26.01
C TRP A 250 9.53 15.63 -25.55
N TYR A 251 8.66 14.97 -24.76
CA TYR A 251 8.92 13.68 -24.16
C TYR A 251 8.54 12.49 -25.05
N LEU A 252 8.06 12.69 -26.28
CA LEU A 252 7.77 11.55 -27.15
C LEU A 252 9.07 10.90 -27.64
N ALA A 253 9.19 9.57 -27.54
CA ALA A 253 10.34 8.86 -28.08
C ALA A 253 10.32 8.88 -29.62
N SER A 254 11.50 8.78 -30.23
CA SER A 254 11.61 8.69 -31.69
C SER A 254 11.21 7.30 -32.16
N GLY A 255 10.50 7.23 -33.28
CA GLY A 255 9.92 5.98 -33.76
C GLY A 255 8.84 6.19 -34.81
N ASP A 256 8.41 5.10 -35.44
CA ASP A 256 7.28 5.11 -36.36
C ASP A 256 5.97 5.03 -35.56
N VAL A 257 5.05 5.95 -35.85
CA VAL A 257 3.74 6.06 -35.18
C VAL A 257 2.60 6.00 -36.18
N THR A 258 1.43 5.54 -35.70
CA THR A 258 0.16 5.73 -36.42
C THR A 258 -0.67 6.83 -35.77
N VAL A 259 -1.47 7.52 -36.59
CA VAL A 259 -2.36 8.61 -36.17
C VAL A 259 -3.77 8.34 -36.64
N GLY A 260 -4.71 8.28 -35.71
CA GLY A 260 -6.12 8.00 -36.00
C GLY A 260 -7.08 8.84 -35.18
N LEU A 261 -8.32 8.97 -35.68
CA LEU A 261 -9.42 9.58 -34.94
C LEU A 261 -10.05 8.60 -33.95
N VAL A 262 -10.48 9.15 -32.82
CA VAL A 262 -11.21 8.44 -31.77
C VAL A 262 -12.40 9.30 -31.36
N ALA A 263 -13.59 8.70 -31.35
CA ALA A 263 -14.82 9.35 -30.91
C ALA A 263 -15.38 8.60 -29.71
N ASN A 264 -15.61 9.29 -28.59
CA ASN A 264 -16.16 8.72 -27.36
C ASN A 264 -15.36 7.50 -26.82
N GLY A 265 -14.05 7.47 -27.06
CA GLY A 265 -13.17 6.35 -26.71
C GLY A 265 -13.14 5.21 -27.74
N TYR A 266 -13.98 5.24 -28.78
CA TYR A 266 -13.98 4.25 -29.86
C TYR A 266 -13.14 4.74 -31.02
N ARG A 267 -12.33 3.87 -31.63
CA ARG A 267 -11.65 4.21 -32.88
C ARG A 267 -12.68 4.51 -33.96
N VAL A 268 -12.44 5.55 -34.75
CA VAL A 268 -13.28 5.87 -35.91
C VAL A 268 -12.83 4.98 -37.07
N GLU A 269 -13.77 4.33 -37.77
CA GLU A 269 -13.45 3.53 -38.95
C GLU A 269 -12.80 4.41 -40.03
N GLY A 270 -11.73 3.97 -40.68
CA GLY A 270 -11.17 4.66 -41.83
C GLY A 270 -9.65 4.62 -41.93
N LYS A 271 -9.08 5.55 -42.71
CA LYS A 271 -7.64 5.64 -42.95
C LYS A 271 -6.92 6.34 -41.79
N GLU A 272 -5.94 5.67 -41.19
CA GLU A 272 -4.95 6.27 -40.28
C GLU A 272 -3.74 6.80 -41.09
N ALA A 273 -3.04 7.80 -40.54
CA ALA A 273 -1.76 8.28 -41.08
C ALA A 273 -0.58 7.58 -40.41
N ALA A 274 0.57 7.57 -41.10
CA ALA A 274 1.84 7.11 -40.56
C ALA A 274 2.84 8.29 -40.53
N ILE A 275 3.53 8.46 -39.41
CA ILE A 275 4.49 9.53 -39.18
C ILE A 275 5.72 8.94 -38.51
N LYS A 276 6.90 9.49 -38.79
CA LYS A 276 8.12 9.19 -38.04
C LYS A 276 8.46 10.33 -37.08
N ILE A 277 8.44 10.06 -35.78
CA ILE A 277 8.90 11.00 -34.75
C ILE A 277 10.43 11.01 -34.73
N THR A 278 11.01 12.20 -34.69
CA THR A 278 12.45 12.47 -34.72
C THR A 278 12.84 13.52 -33.67
N GLY A 279 14.15 13.68 -33.42
CA GLY A 279 14.68 14.75 -32.57
C GLY A 279 14.67 14.46 -31.06
N SER A 280 14.05 13.36 -30.62
CA SER A 280 14.05 12.93 -29.22
C SER A 280 15.44 12.47 -28.80
N LYS A 281 15.96 13.02 -27.70
CA LYS A 281 17.26 12.60 -27.14
C LYS A 281 17.06 12.05 -25.74
N ALA A 282 17.70 10.92 -25.45
CA ALA A 282 17.75 10.37 -24.10
C ALA A 282 18.33 11.42 -23.13
N THR A 283 17.69 11.58 -21.98
CA THR A 283 18.20 12.41 -20.89
C THR A 283 18.84 11.53 -19.82
N ALA A 284 19.70 12.09 -18.98
CA ALA A 284 20.19 11.36 -17.82
C ALA A 284 19.10 11.30 -16.76
N LEU A 285 19.04 10.20 -16.00
CA LEU A 285 18.28 10.17 -14.74
C LEU A 285 18.67 11.38 -13.87
N PRO A 286 17.74 12.01 -13.14
CA PRO A 286 18.08 13.14 -12.28
C PRO A 286 19.01 12.68 -11.15
N LYS A 287 19.87 13.56 -10.64
CA LYS A 287 20.63 13.27 -9.42
C LYS A 287 19.73 13.57 -8.22
N MET A 288 19.32 12.53 -7.51
CA MET A 288 18.51 12.62 -6.31
C MET A 288 19.36 12.41 -5.06
N GLU A 289 19.16 13.27 -4.06
CA GLU A 289 19.89 13.21 -2.80
C GLU A 289 18.93 13.46 -1.63
N ARG A 290 19.28 12.96 -0.44
CA ARG A 290 18.62 13.32 0.81
C ARG A 290 19.54 14.19 1.63
N ARG A 291 19.01 15.27 2.19
CA ARG A 291 19.74 16.13 3.13
C ARG A 291 18.82 16.57 4.24
N ASN A 292 19.36 16.82 5.42
CA ASN A 292 18.62 17.55 6.44
C ASN A 292 18.49 19.01 5.98
N TYR A 293 17.26 19.52 5.90
CA TYR A 293 16.98 20.88 5.44
C TYR A 293 15.82 21.44 6.26
N ASN A 294 16.05 22.57 6.92
CA ASN A 294 15.09 23.20 7.84
C ASN A 294 14.50 22.20 8.85
N GLY A 295 15.37 21.41 9.49
CA GLY A 295 15.02 20.53 10.61
C GLY A 295 14.45 19.15 10.25
N ARG A 296 14.22 18.83 8.97
CA ARG A 296 13.75 17.50 8.52
C ARG A 296 14.55 16.96 7.34
N PRO A 297 14.67 15.63 7.17
CA PRO A 297 15.11 15.03 5.91
C PRO A 297 14.26 15.54 4.74
N THR A 298 14.91 15.98 3.67
CA THR A 298 14.27 16.55 2.47
C THR A 298 14.98 16.01 1.23
N PHE A 299 14.21 15.73 0.16
CA PHE A 299 14.79 15.34 -1.12
C PHE A 299 15.37 16.54 -1.86
N PHE A 300 16.45 16.32 -2.60
CA PHE A 300 17.06 17.29 -3.49
C PHE A 300 17.12 16.70 -4.89
N LYS A 301 16.51 17.37 -5.86
CA LYS A 301 16.60 17.03 -7.29
C LYS A 301 17.62 17.98 -7.93
N ASN A 302 18.72 17.44 -8.44
CA ASN A 302 19.80 18.21 -9.08
C ASN A 302 20.29 19.39 -8.22
N GLY A 303 20.35 19.20 -6.89
CA GLY A 303 20.82 20.22 -5.95
C GLY A 303 19.77 21.20 -5.42
N THR A 304 18.52 21.12 -5.89
CA THR A 304 17.40 21.96 -5.43
C THR A 304 16.49 21.18 -4.50
N PRO A 305 16.05 21.72 -3.34
CA PRO A 305 15.09 21.03 -2.48
C PRO A 305 13.80 20.77 -3.25
N TYR A 306 13.31 19.55 -3.13
CA TYR A 306 12.14 19.06 -3.84
C TYR A 306 11.12 18.59 -2.81
N ASN A 307 9.94 19.22 -2.81
CA ASN A 307 8.81 18.74 -2.05
C ASN A 307 7.83 18.02 -2.97
N TRP A 308 7.41 16.84 -2.54
CA TRP A 308 6.60 15.93 -3.31
C TRP A 308 5.15 16.00 -2.83
N SER A 309 4.24 16.27 -3.77
CA SER A 309 2.79 16.08 -3.62
C SER A 309 2.24 15.42 -4.88
N GLY A 310 1.92 14.12 -4.79
CA GLY A 310 1.66 13.30 -5.97
C GLY A 310 0.30 12.59 -5.99
N TYR A 311 0.13 11.75 -7.01
CA TYR A 311 -1.02 10.87 -7.16
C TYR A 311 -0.56 9.44 -7.52
N ALA A 312 -1.23 8.45 -6.94
CA ALA A 312 -1.00 7.03 -7.16
C ALA A 312 -2.33 6.32 -7.39
N THR A 313 -2.37 5.39 -8.33
CA THR A 313 -3.56 4.58 -8.57
C THR A 313 -3.20 3.26 -9.26
N TYR A 314 -3.95 2.19 -8.94
CA TYR A 314 -3.90 0.96 -9.73
C TYR A 314 -4.65 1.10 -11.06
N ASN A 315 -5.67 1.95 -11.11
CA ASN A 315 -6.40 2.27 -12.33
C ASN A 315 -5.85 3.57 -12.95
N PHE A 316 -4.69 3.46 -13.61
CA PHE A 316 -3.95 4.59 -14.17
C PHE A 316 -4.54 5.03 -15.52
N VAL A 317 -5.60 5.86 -15.45
CA VAL A 317 -6.36 6.33 -16.62
C VAL A 317 -6.33 7.86 -16.76
N PRO A 318 -6.48 8.40 -17.99
CA PRO A 318 -6.47 9.83 -18.26
C PRO A 318 -7.41 10.65 -17.37
N GLY A 319 -8.62 10.18 -17.08
CA GLY A 319 -9.60 10.90 -16.25
C GLY A 319 -9.01 11.35 -14.91
N SER A 320 -8.55 10.41 -14.09
CA SER A 320 -8.00 10.71 -12.76
C SER A 320 -6.62 11.37 -12.80
N VAL A 321 -5.74 10.94 -13.72
CA VAL A 321 -4.38 11.50 -13.85
C VAL A 321 -4.43 12.97 -14.27
N ASN A 322 -5.29 13.33 -15.22
CA ASN A 322 -5.47 14.72 -15.64
C ASN A 322 -6.10 15.59 -14.54
N GLU A 323 -7.04 15.05 -13.77
CA GLU A 323 -7.68 15.75 -12.66
C GLU A 323 -6.64 16.16 -11.61
N PHE A 324 -5.82 15.22 -11.15
CA PHE A 324 -4.74 15.52 -10.20
C PHE A 324 -3.64 16.41 -10.82
N GLY A 325 -3.33 16.23 -12.10
CA GLY A 325 -2.42 17.13 -12.81
C GLY A 325 -2.90 18.58 -12.80
N ARG A 326 -4.20 18.81 -13.05
CA ARG A 326 -4.84 20.15 -12.97
C ARG A 326 -4.86 20.70 -11.54
N SER A 327 -5.04 19.85 -10.54
CA SER A 327 -4.92 20.22 -9.13
C SER A 327 -3.48 20.60 -8.73
N GLY A 328 -2.50 20.32 -9.60
CA GLY A 328 -1.10 20.71 -9.42
C GLY A 328 -0.21 19.60 -8.88
N ALA A 329 -0.66 18.34 -8.91
CA ALA A 329 0.17 17.20 -8.52
C ALA A 329 1.48 17.24 -9.31
N ASN A 330 2.60 17.19 -8.61
CA ASN A 330 3.94 17.34 -9.19
C ASN A 330 4.68 16.00 -9.32
N LEU A 331 4.00 14.90 -9.00
CA LEU A 331 4.55 13.56 -9.06
C LEU A 331 3.47 12.51 -9.32
N PHE A 332 3.77 11.51 -10.14
CA PHE A 332 2.89 10.38 -10.38
C PHE A 332 3.57 9.04 -10.11
N TYR A 333 2.87 8.16 -9.40
CA TYR A 333 3.23 6.75 -9.26
C TYR A 333 2.68 5.97 -10.44
N ILE A 334 3.57 5.39 -11.22
CA ILE A 334 3.22 4.57 -12.37
C ILE A 334 3.47 3.11 -12.01
N PRO A 335 2.42 2.27 -11.89
CA PRO A 335 2.59 0.84 -11.76
C PRO A 335 3.23 0.27 -13.04
N VAL A 336 4.25 -0.55 -12.87
CA VAL A 336 4.97 -1.22 -13.96
C VAL A 336 5.42 -2.61 -13.50
N ALA A 337 5.45 -3.56 -14.43
CA ALA A 337 6.02 -4.88 -14.20
C ALA A 337 7.52 -4.90 -14.50
N ALA A 338 8.31 -5.55 -13.65
CA ALA A 338 9.61 -6.10 -14.04
C ALA A 338 9.43 -7.60 -14.35
N GLY A 339 8.94 -7.91 -15.55
CA GLY A 339 8.55 -9.26 -15.95
C GLY A 339 7.03 -9.35 -16.06
N ARG A 340 6.35 -9.50 -14.93
CA ARG A 340 4.89 -9.50 -14.81
C ARG A 340 4.44 -8.72 -13.57
N HIS A 341 3.22 -8.18 -13.61
CA HIS A 341 2.61 -7.58 -12.43
C HIS A 341 1.85 -8.61 -11.60
N ILE A 342 2.09 -8.70 -10.29
CA ILE A 342 1.46 -9.70 -9.41
C ILE A 342 -0.08 -9.63 -9.46
N HIS A 343 -0.61 -8.41 -9.36
CA HIS A 343 -2.05 -8.10 -9.47
C HIS A 343 -2.58 -7.84 -10.88
N GLN A 344 -1.76 -8.04 -11.92
CA GLN A 344 -2.16 -7.83 -13.32
C GLN A 344 -2.64 -6.40 -13.65
N VAL A 345 -2.29 -5.40 -12.84
CA VAL A 345 -2.64 -3.98 -13.07
C VAL A 345 -1.74 -3.31 -14.12
N ALA A 346 -0.65 -3.99 -14.53
CA ALA A 346 0.23 -3.57 -15.61
C ALA A 346 0.58 -4.78 -16.50
N SER A 347 0.78 -4.52 -17.79
CA SER A 347 1.13 -5.52 -18.79
C SER A 347 2.48 -6.16 -18.49
N PRO A 348 2.66 -7.44 -18.82
CA PRO A 348 3.98 -8.08 -18.77
C PRO A 348 4.98 -7.34 -19.65
N THR A 349 6.20 -7.15 -19.13
CA THR A 349 7.29 -6.45 -19.82
C THR A 349 8.34 -7.39 -20.38
N TRP A 350 8.36 -8.67 -19.97
CA TRP A 350 9.31 -9.68 -20.45
C TRP A 350 8.60 -10.95 -20.91
N TYR A 351 8.92 -11.43 -22.11
CA TYR A 351 8.34 -12.63 -22.73
C TYR A 351 9.35 -13.78 -22.89
N GLY A 352 10.58 -13.61 -22.38
CA GLY A 352 11.66 -14.60 -22.44
C GLY A 352 12.81 -14.14 -23.33
N GLY A 353 14.03 -14.58 -23.02
CA GLY A 353 15.24 -14.17 -23.74
C GLY A 353 15.37 -12.63 -23.78
N ASN A 354 15.57 -12.08 -24.99
CA ASN A 354 15.69 -10.65 -25.23
C ASN A 354 14.36 -9.98 -25.66
N ASP A 355 13.22 -10.65 -25.47
CA ASP A 355 11.91 -10.15 -25.88
C ASP A 355 11.24 -9.33 -24.75
N TYR A 356 11.16 -8.01 -24.96
CA TYR A 356 10.60 -7.04 -24.01
C TYR A 356 9.61 -6.09 -24.69
N ASP A 357 8.48 -5.80 -24.05
CA ASP A 357 7.51 -4.76 -24.44
C ASP A 357 7.31 -3.78 -23.28
N PHE A 358 7.87 -2.58 -23.40
CA PHE A 358 7.71 -1.50 -22.42
C PHE A 358 6.69 -0.43 -22.88
N GLY A 359 5.90 -0.69 -23.91
CA GLY A 359 5.06 0.35 -24.50
C GLY A 359 3.91 0.82 -23.61
N GLU A 360 3.40 -0.01 -22.68
CA GLU A 360 2.43 0.48 -21.69
C GLU A 360 3.08 1.45 -20.69
N LEU A 361 4.32 1.18 -20.28
CA LEU A 361 5.08 2.10 -19.43
C LEU A 361 5.23 3.45 -20.15
N GLU A 362 5.61 3.44 -21.43
CA GLU A 362 5.71 4.67 -22.23
C GLU A 362 4.37 5.42 -22.28
N GLN A 363 3.26 4.71 -22.55
CA GLN A 363 1.91 5.29 -22.56
C GLN A 363 1.55 5.94 -21.22
N ARG A 364 1.81 5.28 -20.09
CA ARG A 364 1.51 5.83 -18.75
C ARG A 364 2.39 7.03 -18.41
N VAL A 365 3.68 7.00 -18.78
CA VAL A 365 4.57 8.16 -18.61
C VAL A 365 4.09 9.34 -19.44
N CYS A 366 3.75 9.11 -20.70
CA CYS A 366 3.22 10.15 -21.57
C CYS A 366 1.89 10.70 -21.06
N MET A 367 1.02 9.86 -20.48
CA MET A 367 -0.22 10.29 -19.81
C MET A 367 0.07 11.24 -18.65
N ALA A 368 0.99 10.86 -17.74
CA ALA A 368 1.39 11.68 -16.60
C ALA A 368 1.97 13.05 -17.04
N LEU A 369 2.86 13.04 -18.04
CA LEU A 369 3.47 14.27 -18.56
C LEU A 369 2.53 15.10 -19.44
N SER A 370 1.46 14.51 -19.97
CA SER A 370 0.38 15.26 -20.62
C SER A 370 -0.46 16.01 -19.59
N ALA A 371 -0.70 15.39 -18.42
CA ALA A 371 -1.42 16.01 -17.31
C ALA A 371 -0.63 17.14 -16.65
N ASN A 372 0.69 16.94 -16.46
CA ASN A 372 1.61 17.96 -15.99
C ASN A 372 3.01 17.74 -16.60
N PRO A 373 3.43 18.54 -17.60
CA PRO A 373 4.73 18.38 -18.28
C PRO A 373 5.96 18.51 -17.37
N ASP A 374 5.79 19.10 -16.19
CA ASP A 374 6.87 19.29 -15.22
C ASP A 374 6.89 18.24 -14.11
N ALA A 375 5.90 17.35 -14.05
CA ALA A 375 5.81 16.33 -13.02
C ALA A 375 7.01 15.36 -13.04
N ASN A 376 7.32 14.86 -11.85
CA ASN A 376 8.25 13.76 -11.66
C ASN A 376 7.51 12.42 -11.62
N ILE A 377 8.27 11.34 -11.72
CA ILE A 377 7.73 10.00 -11.87
C ILE A 377 8.41 9.07 -10.85
N VAL A 378 7.58 8.30 -10.17
CA VAL A 378 7.99 7.13 -9.40
C VAL A 378 7.49 5.91 -10.14
N LEU A 379 8.39 4.97 -10.43
CA LEU A 379 7.99 3.68 -10.98
C LEU A 379 7.74 2.71 -9.83
N ARG A 380 6.48 2.31 -9.62
CA ARG A 380 6.10 1.25 -8.68
C ARG A 380 6.29 -0.08 -9.40
N VAL A 381 7.40 -0.74 -9.10
CA VAL A 381 7.90 -1.89 -9.85
C VAL A 381 7.51 -3.19 -9.16
N SER A 382 6.48 -3.86 -9.68
CA SER A 382 6.11 -5.21 -9.25
C SER A 382 7.21 -6.20 -9.65
N LEU A 383 7.84 -6.82 -8.65
CA LEU A 383 8.85 -7.86 -8.83
C LEU A 383 8.19 -9.25 -8.91
N CYS A 384 7.79 -9.64 -10.12
CA CYS A 384 7.26 -10.97 -10.39
C CYS A 384 7.69 -11.45 -11.77
N LEU A 385 8.16 -12.70 -11.88
CA LEU A 385 8.54 -13.29 -13.16
C LEU A 385 7.32 -13.90 -13.88
N PRO A 386 7.34 -14.01 -15.21
CA PRO A 386 6.26 -14.65 -15.96
C PRO A 386 6.11 -16.15 -15.64
N PRO A 387 4.91 -16.73 -15.85
CA PRO A 387 4.63 -18.14 -15.57
C PRO A 387 5.59 -19.15 -16.20
N PHE A 388 6.03 -18.92 -17.45
CA PHE A 388 6.95 -19.83 -18.14
C PHE A 388 8.25 -20.03 -17.35
N TRP A 389 8.72 -19.01 -16.63
CA TRP A 389 9.94 -19.11 -15.85
C TRP A 389 9.74 -20.01 -14.63
N PHE A 390 8.58 -19.90 -13.96
CA PHE A 390 8.23 -20.76 -12.85
C PHE A 390 7.99 -22.21 -13.28
N ASP A 391 7.55 -22.46 -14.52
CA ASP A 391 7.46 -23.82 -15.11
C ASP A 391 8.83 -24.48 -15.27
N GLU A 392 9.84 -23.69 -15.62
CA GLU A 392 11.23 -24.14 -15.68
C GLU A 392 11.91 -24.21 -14.30
N HIS A 393 11.39 -23.47 -13.31
CA HIS A 393 11.94 -23.36 -11.95
C HIS A 393 10.87 -23.62 -10.87
N PRO A 394 10.32 -24.84 -10.78
CA PRO A 394 9.21 -25.14 -9.90
C PRO A 394 9.54 -25.06 -8.40
N ASP A 395 10.81 -25.20 -8.03
CA ASP A 395 11.32 -25.06 -6.66
C ASP A 395 11.31 -23.62 -6.15
N ALA A 396 11.28 -22.63 -7.05
CA ALA A 396 11.22 -21.22 -6.73
C ALA A 396 9.82 -20.70 -6.37
N ARG A 397 8.79 -21.55 -6.42
CA ARG A 397 7.40 -21.17 -6.15
C ARG A 397 7.13 -21.20 -4.65
N ALA A 398 6.52 -20.14 -4.12
CA ALA A 398 6.07 -20.13 -2.74
C ALA A 398 4.93 -21.15 -2.54
N THR A 399 4.88 -21.81 -1.38
CA THR A 399 3.82 -22.76 -1.05
C THR A 399 3.15 -22.47 0.29
N VAL A 400 1.89 -22.86 0.38
CA VAL A 400 1.11 -22.87 1.62
C VAL A 400 0.87 -24.33 2.02
N ARG A 401 1.12 -24.65 3.29
CA ARG A 401 0.86 -25.98 3.83
C ARG A 401 -0.60 -26.10 4.26
N THR A 402 -1.35 -27.01 3.65
CA THR A 402 -2.75 -27.29 3.98
C THR A 402 -2.93 -28.70 4.51
N LYS A 403 -4.10 -28.99 5.10
CA LYS A 403 -4.48 -30.36 5.51
C LYS A 403 -4.48 -31.39 4.37
N ASN A 404 -4.54 -30.93 3.12
CA ASN A 404 -4.58 -31.77 1.92
C ASN A 404 -3.21 -31.84 1.21
N GLY A 405 -2.15 -31.32 1.83
CA GLY A 405 -0.81 -31.18 1.23
C GLY A 405 -0.43 -29.72 0.95
N ASP A 406 0.81 -29.53 0.54
CA ASP A 406 1.36 -28.22 0.17
C ASP A 406 0.81 -27.81 -1.21
N ILE A 407 0.35 -26.57 -1.32
CA ILE A 407 -0.14 -25.98 -2.56
C ILE A 407 0.71 -24.78 -2.96
N VAL A 408 0.92 -24.58 -4.26
CA VAL A 408 1.56 -23.36 -4.77
C VAL A 408 0.68 -22.15 -4.46
N TRP A 409 1.27 -21.11 -3.88
CA TRP A 409 0.56 -19.86 -3.64
C TRP A 409 0.42 -19.06 -4.93
N GLU A 410 -0.79 -18.56 -5.17
CA GLU A 410 -1.09 -17.62 -6.23
C GLU A 410 -1.80 -16.40 -5.66
N GLU A 411 -1.21 -15.23 -5.87
CA GLU A 411 -1.79 -13.95 -5.50
C GLU A 411 -2.54 -13.39 -6.72
N THR A 412 -3.87 -13.24 -6.61
CA THR A 412 -4.73 -12.78 -7.74
C THR A 412 -4.50 -13.58 -9.04
N GLY A 413 -4.27 -14.89 -8.89
CA GLY A 413 -4.01 -15.83 -9.97
C GLY A 413 -2.56 -15.86 -10.47
N THR A 414 -1.65 -15.06 -9.92
CA THR A 414 -0.23 -15.04 -10.31
C THR A 414 0.62 -15.77 -9.27
N ILE A 415 1.50 -16.68 -9.72
CA ILE A 415 2.40 -17.44 -8.84
C ILE A 415 3.30 -16.49 -8.04
N GLY A 416 3.31 -16.66 -6.71
CA GLY A 416 4.23 -15.95 -5.82
C GLY A 416 5.60 -16.64 -5.76
N PRO A 417 6.72 -15.92 -5.90
CA PRO A 417 8.05 -16.49 -5.69
C PRO A 417 8.34 -16.75 -4.21
N SER A 418 9.07 -17.83 -3.91
CA SER A 418 9.75 -17.95 -2.63
C SER A 418 10.83 -16.88 -2.51
N LEU A 419 10.78 -16.07 -1.45
CA LEU A 419 11.82 -15.06 -1.20
C LEU A 419 13.20 -15.68 -0.97
N ALA A 420 13.27 -16.94 -0.53
CA ALA A 420 14.52 -17.67 -0.33
C ALA A 420 15.15 -18.19 -1.64
N SER A 421 14.44 -18.14 -2.76
CA SER A 421 14.95 -18.61 -4.05
C SER A 421 16.01 -17.65 -4.61
N THR A 422 17.27 -18.10 -4.59
CA THR A 422 18.38 -17.36 -5.21
C THR A 422 18.22 -17.28 -6.73
N ALA A 423 17.71 -18.34 -7.37
CA ALA A 423 17.46 -18.36 -8.81
C ALA A 423 16.44 -17.27 -9.22
N TRP A 424 15.35 -17.14 -8.45
CA TRP A 424 14.37 -16.07 -8.67
C TRP A 424 15.00 -14.69 -8.48
N ARG A 425 15.71 -14.46 -7.36
CA ARG A 425 16.35 -13.16 -7.09
C ARG A 425 17.31 -12.74 -8.22
N GLN A 426 18.10 -13.68 -8.74
CA GLN A 426 19.04 -13.42 -9.83
C GLN A 426 18.33 -13.08 -11.14
N GLN A 427 17.36 -13.89 -11.56
CA GLN A 427 16.63 -13.63 -12.80
C GLN A 427 15.81 -12.34 -12.71
N GLN A 428 15.13 -12.12 -11.58
CA GLN A 428 14.33 -10.92 -11.32
C GLN A 428 15.19 -9.66 -11.35
N ALA A 429 16.43 -9.73 -10.84
CA ALA A 429 17.38 -8.63 -10.93
C ALA A 429 17.72 -8.28 -12.38
N GLU A 430 17.96 -9.25 -13.26
CA GLU A 430 18.27 -8.95 -14.67
C GLU A 430 17.08 -8.31 -15.39
N VAL A 431 15.86 -8.82 -15.16
CA VAL A 431 14.64 -8.22 -15.72
C VAL A 431 14.43 -6.79 -15.21
N LEU A 432 14.72 -6.54 -13.93
CA LEU A 432 14.70 -5.19 -13.36
C LEU A 432 15.76 -4.27 -13.97
N ARG A 433 16.97 -4.78 -14.23
CA ARG A 433 18.03 -4.02 -14.92
C ARG A 433 17.61 -3.61 -16.32
N GLU A 434 17.01 -4.51 -17.09
CA GLU A 434 16.53 -4.19 -18.43
C GLU A 434 15.42 -3.12 -18.43
N LEU A 435 14.51 -3.14 -17.45
CA LEU A 435 13.56 -2.05 -17.25
C LEU A 435 14.26 -0.71 -17.01
N ILE A 436 15.26 -0.66 -16.12
CA ILE A 436 16.01 0.57 -15.82
C ILE A 436 16.81 1.03 -17.05
N ARG A 437 17.42 0.11 -17.79
CA ARG A 437 18.13 0.40 -19.05
C ARG A 437 17.19 0.95 -20.11
N TYR A 438 15.97 0.42 -20.23
CA TYR A 438 14.95 1.00 -21.09
C TYR A 438 14.64 2.44 -20.71
N VAL A 439 14.37 2.71 -19.42
CA VAL A 439 14.10 4.06 -18.89
C VAL A 439 15.24 5.03 -19.23
N LYS A 440 16.50 4.63 -19.01
CA LYS A 440 17.69 5.47 -19.29
C LYS A 440 17.83 5.86 -20.77
N ARG A 441 17.20 5.13 -21.70
CA ARG A 441 17.20 5.45 -23.13
C ARG A 441 16.08 6.41 -23.55
N GLN A 442 15.17 6.74 -22.65
CA GLN A 442 13.99 7.55 -22.99
C GLN A 442 14.26 9.05 -22.87
N PRO A 443 13.58 9.89 -23.66
CA PRO A 443 13.71 11.34 -23.55
C PRO A 443 13.24 11.89 -22.20
N TRP A 444 12.28 11.22 -21.56
CA TRP A 444 11.73 11.59 -20.26
C TRP A 444 12.49 11.02 -19.04
N ALA A 445 13.65 10.38 -19.23
CA ALA A 445 14.39 9.75 -18.14
C ALA A 445 14.68 10.70 -16.97
N GLU A 446 14.95 11.99 -17.23
CA GLU A 446 15.17 13.02 -16.20
C GLU A 446 13.96 13.30 -15.28
N ARG A 447 12.78 12.78 -15.64
CA ARG A 447 11.56 12.87 -14.84
C ARG A 447 11.41 11.68 -13.89
N VAL A 448 12.11 10.57 -14.11
CA VAL A 448 12.07 9.39 -13.21
C VAL A 448 12.99 9.60 -12.02
N VAL A 449 12.41 10.01 -10.89
CA VAL A 449 13.15 10.34 -9.67
C VAL A 449 13.33 9.16 -8.72
N SER A 450 12.47 8.14 -8.81
CA SER A 450 12.50 7.00 -7.90
C SER A 450 12.06 5.70 -8.57
N PHE A 451 12.66 4.60 -8.12
CA PHE A 451 12.15 3.26 -8.34
C PHE A 451 11.71 2.68 -7.01
N PHE A 452 10.52 2.10 -7.00
CA PHE A 452 9.86 1.60 -5.80
C PHE A 452 9.60 0.10 -5.99
N PRO A 453 10.53 -0.79 -5.59
CA PRO A 453 10.34 -2.22 -5.74
C PRO A 453 9.26 -2.72 -4.78
N SER A 454 8.21 -3.32 -5.35
CA SER A 454 7.14 -3.98 -4.62
C SER A 454 7.23 -5.50 -4.74
N GLY A 455 6.76 -6.19 -3.71
CA GLY A 455 6.75 -7.64 -3.62
C GLY A 455 5.72 -8.14 -2.62
N GLU A 456 5.58 -9.47 -2.58
CA GLU A 456 4.61 -10.19 -1.76
C GLU A 456 3.15 -9.72 -1.90
N VAL A 457 2.27 -10.01 -0.93
CA VAL A 457 0.84 -9.66 -1.08
C VAL A 457 0.67 -8.15 -1.03
N THR A 458 -0.35 -7.65 -1.74
CA THR A 458 -0.74 -6.22 -1.78
C THR A 458 0.33 -5.26 -2.29
N GLU A 459 1.49 -5.75 -2.74
CA GLU A 459 2.69 -4.98 -3.10
C GLU A 459 3.36 -4.24 -1.92
N GLU A 460 3.08 -4.69 -0.69
CA GLU A 460 3.50 -4.07 0.57
C GLU A 460 4.51 -4.92 1.36
N TRP A 461 5.08 -5.94 0.72
CA TRP A 461 6.01 -6.90 1.36
C TRP A 461 5.39 -7.60 2.58
N PHE A 462 4.06 -7.80 2.54
CA PHE A 462 3.35 -8.67 3.47
C PHE A 462 3.52 -10.12 3.04
N ALA A 463 3.94 -11.00 3.95
CA ALA A 463 4.19 -12.40 3.67
C ALA A 463 3.06 -13.08 2.89
N TRP A 464 3.41 -13.98 1.96
CA TRP A 464 2.42 -14.73 1.20
C TRP A 464 1.35 -15.36 2.09
N ALA A 465 0.09 -15.27 1.65
CA ALA A 465 -1.09 -15.85 2.31
C ALA A 465 -1.42 -15.31 3.72
N CYS A 466 -0.69 -14.31 4.25
CA CYS A 466 -0.93 -13.78 5.60
C CYS A 466 -2.30 -13.07 5.72
N ASN A 467 -2.84 -12.55 4.62
CA ASN A 467 -4.17 -11.96 4.58
C ASN A 467 -5.28 -13.02 4.59
N ASP A 468 -4.98 -14.28 4.23
CA ASP A 468 -5.98 -15.35 4.06
C ASP A 468 -6.04 -16.32 5.24
N ASN A 469 -5.51 -15.90 6.41
CA ASN A 469 -5.34 -16.73 7.60
C ASN A 469 -4.63 -18.07 7.31
N GLN A 470 -3.67 -18.03 6.38
CA GLN A 470 -2.81 -19.17 6.06
C GLN A 470 -1.36 -18.86 6.44
N PHE A 471 -0.54 -19.90 6.36
CA PHE A 471 0.87 -19.87 6.66
C PHE A 471 1.66 -20.19 5.40
N ALA A 472 2.58 -19.30 5.04
CA ALA A 472 3.58 -19.48 3.99
C ALA A 472 4.97 -19.09 4.54
N ASP A 473 6.06 -19.22 3.80
CA ASP A 473 6.27 -20.04 2.60
C ASP A 473 6.87 -21.40 3.00
N TYR A 474 6.26 -22.51 2.58
CA TYR A 474 6.74 -23.87 2.87
C TYR A 474 7.53 -24.52 1.72
N SER A 475 7.99 -23.74 0.76
CA SER A 475 8.79 -24.25 -0.35
C SER A 475 10.08 -24.91 0.14
N ASN A 476 10.56 -25.92 -0.59
CA ASN A 476 11.79 -26.64 -0.23
C ASN A 476 13.01 -25.71 -0.11
N VAL A 477 13.07 -24.66 -0.93
CA VAL A 477 14.14 -23.66 -0.87
C VAL A 477 14.08 -22.85 0.43
N ASN A 478 12.87 -22.51 0.90
CA ASN A 478 12.71 -21.81 2.17
C ASN A 478 12.91 -22.73 3.39
N GLU A 479 12.48 -23.99 3.32
CA GLU A 479 12.76 -25.02 4.34
C GLU A 479 14.29 -25.15 4.57
N ASN A 480 15.05 -25.22 3.48
CA ASN A 480 16.52 -25.28 3.52
C ASN A 480 17.16 -23.99 4.07
N ALA A 481 16.67 -22.83 3.63
CA ALA A 481 17.18 -21.53 4.07
C ALA A 481 16.89 -21.29 5.56
N PHE A 482 15.69 -21.65 6.04
CA PHE A 482 15.36 -21.60 7.46
C PHE A 482 16.26 -22.52 8.28
N ALA A 483 16.45 -23.78 7.87
CA ALA A 483 17.34 -24.71 8.55
C ALA A 483 18.79 -24.19 8.62
N GLN A 484 19.28 -23.54 7.55
CA GLN A 484 20.59 -22.89 7.54
C GLN A 484 20.66 -21.70 8.49
N TRP A 485 19.64 -20.84 8.49
CA TRP A 485 19.54 -19.72 9.41
C TRP A 485 19.51 -20.19 10.86
N CYS A 486 18.77 -21.25 11.17
CA CYS A 486 18.73 -21.88 12.49
C CYS A 486 20.12 -22.33 12.94
N ARG A 487 20.86 -23.08 12.10
CA ARG A 487 22.23 -23.51 12.41
C ARG A 487 23.17 -22.34 12.68
N LYS A 488 23.07 -21.26 11.89
CA LYS A 488 23.91 -20.06 12.04
C LYS A 488 23.62 -19.31 13.35
N ASN A 489 22.37 -19.34 13.81
CA ASN A 489 21.93 -18.62 15.01
C ASN A 489 21.85 -19.52 16.27
N GLY A 490 22.33 -20.77 16.19
CA GLY A 490 22.40 -21.68 17.34
C GLY A 490 21.09 -22.37 17.70
N TYR A 491 20.10 -22.39 16.80
CA TYR A 491 18.88 -23.17 16.94
C TYR A 491 19.07 -24.60 16.41
N GLY A 492 18.36 -25.56 17.01
CA GLY A 492 18.36 -26.97 16.60
C GLY A 492 17.28 -27.35 15.57
N PHE A 493 16.51 -26.39 15.06
CA PHE A 493 15.40 -26.67 14.14
C PHE A 493 15.91 -26.91 12.70
N THR A 494 15.38 -27.94 12.04
CA THR A 494 15.83 -28.40 10.71
C THR A 494 14.79 -28.25 9.60
N ARG A 495 13.59 -27.78 9.95
CA ARG A 495 12.45 -27.52 9.04
C ARG A 495 11.55 -26.46 9.64
N ILE A 496 10.67 -25.87 8.84
CA ILE A 496 9.66 -24.87 9.20
C ILE A 496 8.57 -25.53 10.07
N PRO A 497 8.08 -24.86 11.13
CA PRO A 497 6.99 -25.36 11.96
C PRO A 497 5.69 -25.52 11.18
N ASP A 498 4.97 -26.62 11.41
CA ASP A 498 3.68 -26.83 10.78
C ASP A 498 2.65 -25.78 11.22
N PRO A 499 1.64 -25.48 10.37
CA PRO A 499 0.64 -24.45 10.67
C PRO A 499 0.00 -24.53 12.06
N ALA A 500 -0.24 -25.74 12.58
CA ALA A 500 -0.83 -25.94 13.91
C ALA A 500 0.06 -25.43 15.06
N ILE A 501 1.39 -25.52 14.89
CA ILE A 501 2.38 -25.01 15.86
C ILE A 501 2.47 -23.48 15.78
N ARG A 502 2.41 -22.92 14.56
CA ARG A 502 2.45 -21.46 14.35
C ARG A 502 1.18 -20.75 14.81
N ALA A 503 0.02 -21.40 14.65
CA ALA A 503 -1.28 -20.83 15.01
C ALA A 503 -1.55 -20.73 16.51
N GLN A 504 -0.73 -21.37 17.36
CA GLN A 504 -0.94 -21.49 18.81
C GLN A 504 -1.58 -20.23 19.43
N GLY A 505 -2.73 -20.42 20.09
CA GLY A 505 -3.52 -19.33 20.68
C GLY A 505 -3.65 -19.39 22.20
N GLY A 506 -4.34 -18.41 22.78
CA GLY A 506 -4.63 -18.35 24.23
C GLY A 506 -3.48 -17.83 25.10
N ARG A 507 -2.45 -17.25 24.47
CA ARG A 507 -1.28 -16.61 25.08
C ARG A 507 -0.94 -15.35 24.27
N ASP A 508 -0.36 -14.36 24.92
CA ASP A 508 0.10 -13.13 24.26
C ASP A 508 1.46 -13.31 23.56
N VAL A 509 2.32 -14.15 24.13
CA VAL A 509 3.59 -14.58 23.52
C VAL A 509 3.66 -16.09 23.40
N PHE A 510 4.43 -16.60 22.45
CA PHE A 510 4.72 -18.02 22.35
C PHE A 510 5.33 -18.55 23.66
N PRO A 511 4.90 -19.73 24.13
CA PRO A 511 5.39 -20.30 25.38
C PRO A 511 6.86 -20.75 25.28
N ASP A 512 7.53 -20.87 26.42
CA ASP A 512 8.88 -21.45 26.52
C ASP A 512 8.89 -22.99 26.38
N THR A 513 8.20 -23.49 25.35
CA THR A 513 8.26 -24.89 24.90
C THR A 513 9.08 -24.97 23.63
N GLU A 514 9.50 -26.18 23.25
CA GLU A 514 10.20 -26.38 21.98
C GLU A 514 9.37 -25.88 20.78
N GLU A 515 8.08 -26.22 20.75
CA GLU A 515 7.15 -25.76 19.70
C GLU A 515 6.97 -24.24 19.68
N GLY A 516 6.82 -23.60 20.84
CA GLY A 516 6.66 -22.14 20.91
C GLY A 516 7.91 -21.40 20.41
N ARG A 517 9.10 -21.86 20.84
CA ARG A 517 10.38 -21.32 20.35
C ARG A 517 10.59 -21.58 18.85
N TRP A 518 10.10 -22.71 18.35
CA TRP A 518 10.17 -23.06 16.93
C TRP A 518 9.31 -22.13 16.06
N ALA A 519 8.06 -21.87 16.48
CA ALA A 519 7.17 -20.91 15.84
C ALA A 519 7.77 -19.49 15.82
N ALA A 520 8.22 -19.00 16.98
CA ALA A 520 8.79 -17.67 17.11
C ALA A 520 10.06 -17.47 16.26
N ALA A 521 10.91 -18.50 16.19
CA ALA A 521 12.11 -18.48 15.37
C ALA A 521 11.79 -18.32 13.88
N TYR A 522 10.75 -19.00 13.37
CA TYR A 522 10.35 -18.88 11.97
C TYR A 522 9.74 -17.51 11.64
N ASP A 523 8.83 -17.02 12.49
CA ASP A 523 8.21 -15.70 12.28
C ASP A 523 9.25 -14.56 12.31
N SER A 524 10.28 -14.68 13.16
CA SER A 524 11.44 -13.78 13.18
C SER A 524 12.33 -13.92 11.94
N TYR A 525 12.65 -15.16 11.53
CA TYR A 525 13.42 -15.44 10.32
C TYR A 525 12.76 -14.86 9.07
N TYR A 526 11.44 -15.04 8.91
CA TYR A 526 10.74 -14.61 7.71
C TYR A 526 10.78 -13.08 7.57
N SER A 527 10.61 -12.33 8.68
CA SER A 527 10.77 -10.87 8.66
C SER A 527 12.16 -10.42 8.22
N LEU A 528 13.21 -11.12 8.67
CA LEU A 528 14.59 -10.87 8.24
C LEU A 528 14.81 -11.23 6.76
N LEU A 529 14.22 -12.34 6.28
CA LEU A 529 14.28 -12.76 4.88
C LEU A 529 13.62 -11.73 3.95
N THR A 530 12.47 -11.19 4.35
CA THR A 530 11.79 -10.11 3.62
C THR A 530 12.69 -8.87 3.54
N ALA A 531 13.27 -8.43 4.66
CA ALA A 531 14.18 -7.28 4.66
C ALA A 531 15.47 -7.52 3.84
N GLU A 532 16.04 -8.72 3.89
CA GLU A 532 17.19 -9.11 3.06
C GLU A 532 16.86 -9.03 1.57
N THR A 533 15.68 -9.50 1.17
CA THR A 533 15.22 -9.46 -0.22
C THR A 533 15.01 -8.02 -0.69
N ILE A 534 14.38 -7.18 0.13
CA ILE A 534 14.23 -5.75 -0.13
C ILE A 534 15.60 -5.09 -0.32
N ASN A 535 16.56 -5.37 0.56
CA ASN A 535 17.90 -4.83 0.51
C ASN A 535 18.63 -5.23 -0.79
N TYR A 536 18.48 -6.48 -1.21
CA TYR A 536 19.06 -6.98 -2.47
C TYR A 536 18.54 -6.19 -3.69
N PHE A 537 17.23 -6.02 -3.84
CA PHE A 537 16.69 -5.28 -5.00
C PHE A 537 16.93 -3.78 -4.92
N SER A 538 16.97 -3.21 -3.71
CA SER A 538 17.36 -1.81 -3.50
C SER A 538 18.79 -1.57 -4.02
N HIS A 539 19.71 -2.49 -3.72
CA HIS A 539 21.08 -2.44 -4.20
C HIS A 539 21.16 -2.54 -5.73
N VAL A 540 20.43 -3.48 -6.35
CA VAL A 540 20.35 -3.63 -7.82
C VAL A 540 19.94 -2.33 -8.50
N ILE A 541 18.91 -1.65 -7.97
CA ILE A 541 18.45 -0.36 -8.49
C ILE A 541 19.52 0.71 -8.34
N LYS A 542 20.11 0.82 -7.15
CA LYS A 542 21.16 1.79 -6.84
C LYS A 542 22.38 1.65 -7.75
N GLU A 543 22.83 0.42 -7.99
CA GLU A 543 23.89 0.11 -8.95
C GLU A 543 23.52 0.50 -10.39
N GLU A 544 22.37 0.04 -10.90
CA GLU A 544 21.98 0.25 -12.30
C GLU A 544 21.69 1.74 -12.62
N THR A 545 21.20 2.46 -11.62
CA THR A 545 20.97 3.91 -11.70
C THR A 545 22.22 4.73 -11.37
N GLN A 546 23.33 4.09 -10.97
CA GLN A 546 24.59 4.74 -10.58
C GLN A 546 24.40 5.76 -9.44
N GLN A 547 23.65 5.38 -8.41
CA GLN A 547 23.27 6.21 -7.26
C GLN A 547 22.48 7.47 -7.60
N ARG A 548 21.89 7.56 -8.81
CA ARG A 548 21.18 8.78 -9.24
C ARG A 548 19.73 8.82 -8.77
N SER A 549 19.05 7.68 -8.71
CA SER A 549 17.63 7.63 -8.35
C SER A 549 17.41 7.32 -6.87
N LEU A 550 16.24 7.73 -6.35
CA LEU A 550 15.77 7.29 -5.04
C LEU A 550 15.29 5.84 -5.10
N VAL A 551 15.35 5.17 -3.94
CA VAL A 551 14.64 3.90 -3.69
C VAL A 551 13.69 4.07 -2.52
N GLY A 552 12.41 3.78 -2.74
CA GLY A 552 11.40 3.76 -1.69
C GLY A 552 10.83 2.38 -1.46
N ILE A 553 10.42 2.09 -0.22
CA ILE A 553 9.89 0.80 0.17
C ILE A 553 8.62 0.97 1.00
N LEU A 554 7.62 0.12 0.76
CA LEU A 554 6.42 -0.01 1.59
C LEU A 554 6.65 -1.14 2.60
N TYR A 555 6.97 -0.81 3.85
CA TYR A 555 7.37 -1.80 4.87
C TYR A 555 7.36 -1.19 6.28
N GLY A 556 7.29 -2.03 7.31
CA GLY A 556 7.54 -1.63 8.70
C GLY A 556 6.29 -1.17 9.43
N TYR A 557 5.21 -1.93 9.30
CA TYR A 557 3.88 -1.70 9.90
C TYR A 557 3.84 -1.96 11.42
N VAL A 558 4.84 -1.46 12.16
CA VAL A 558 5.05 -1.71 13.59
C VAL A 558 3.97 -1.10 14.49
N ILE A 559 3.18 -0.14 13.99
CA ILE A 559 1.98 0.33 14.68
C ILE A 559 0.78 -0.42 14.14
N GLN A 560 0.50 -0.38 12.84
CA GLN A 560 -0.74 -0.91 12.25
C GLN A 560 -0.99 -2.40 12.57
N CYS A 561 0.04 -3.23 12.54
CA CYS A 561 -0.16 -4.67 12.75
C CYS A 561 -0.26 -5.06 14.23
N ALA A 562 -0.07 -4.15 15.20
CA ALA A 562 -0.05 -4.50 16.61
C ALA A 562 -1.43 -4.97 17.11
N GLY A 563 -1.56 -6.27 17.37
CA GLY A 563 -2.81 -6.91 17.79
C GLY A 563 -3.76 -7.29 16.64
N GLU A 564 -3.32 -7.14 15.39
CA GLU A 564 -3.97 -7.73 14.22
C GLU A 564 -3.63 -9.22 14.07
N ALA A 565 -4.43 -9.97 13.31
CA ALA A 565 -4.16 -11.38 13.03
C ALA A 565 -2.82 -11.62 12.31
N ARG A 566 -2.28 -10.58 11.65
CA ARG A 566 -1.00 -10.62 10.91
C ARG A 566 0.21 -10.28 11.77
N GLN A 567 0.02 -9.95 13.06
CA GLN A 567 1.08 -9.35 13.89
C GLN A 567 2.35 -10.19 14.06
N SER A 568 2.31 -11.52 13.88
CA SER A 568 3.53 -12.34 13.90
C SER A 568 3.89 -12.89 12.52
N THR A 569 2.91 -12.96 11.61
CA THR A 569 3.03 -13.67 10.33
C THR A 569 3.22 -12.76 9.12
N SER A 570 3.20 -11.43 9.30
CA SER A 570 3.23 -10.45 8.20
C SER A 570 4.57 -10.30 7.48
N GLY A 571 5.69 -10.77 8.05
CA GLY A 571 7.03 -10.52 7.52
C GLY A 571 7.53 -9.06 7.67
N ASN A 572 6.81 -8.21 8.41
CA ASN A 572 7.03 -6.75 8.41
C ASN A 572 7.92 -6.20 9.55
N PHE A 573 8.59 -7.06 10.32
CA PHE A 573 9.19 -6.69 11.61
C PHE A 573 10.71 -6.77 11.69
N ALA A 574 11.38 -6.36 10.61
CA ALA A 574 12.83 -6.12 10.56
C ALA A 574 13.13 -4.66 10.12
N LEU A 575 12.38 -3.70 10.64
CA LEU A 575 12.46 -2.30 10.22
C LEU A 575 13.85 -1.71 10.47
N ARG A 576 14.53 -2.08 11.58
CA ARG A 576 15.91 -1.62 11.82
C ARG A 576 16.87 -1.95 10.65
N GLU A 577 16.77 -3.15 10.08
CA GLU A 577 17.60 -3.60 8.95
C GLU A 577 17.38 -2.73 7.71
N ILE A 578 16.12 -2.33 7.45
CA ILE A 578 15.75 -1.42 6.36
C ILE A 578 16.28 0.00 6.62
N LEU A 579 16.20 0.47 7.87
CA LEU A 579 16.66 1.82 8.22
C LEU A 579 18.18 1.97 8.18
N ASP A 580 18.94 0.90 8.42
CA ASP A 580 20.40 0.90 8.34
C ASP A 580 20.93 0.78 6.90
N ASN A 581 20.12 0.30 5.95
CA ASN A 581 20.56 0.19 4.55
C ASN A 581 20.69 1.59 3.89
N PRO A 582 21.87 2.00 3.41
CA PRO A 582 22.04 3.29 2.72
C PRO A 582 21.34 3.36 1.36
N ASP A 583 21.06 2.23 0.72
CA ASP A 583 20.45 2.14 -0.60
C ASP A 583 18.95 2.44 -0.59
N ILE A 584 18.32 2.52 0.58
CA ILE A 584 16.91 2.87 0.77
C ILE A 584 16.81 4.32 1.23
N ASP A 585 16.00 5.13 0.54
CA ASP A 585 15.91 6.57 0.78
C ASP A 585 14.70 6.98 1.60
N TYR A 586 13.58 6.28 1.42
CA TYR A 586 12.35 6.60 2.13
C TYR A 586 11.49 5.37 2.37
N ILE A 587 10.68 5.47 3.41
CA ILE A 587 9.69 4.46 3.77
C ILE A 587 8.32 5.04 3.44
N THR A 588 7.50 4.25 2.75
CA THR A 588 6.10 4.55 2.50
C THR A 588 5.23 3.76 3.46
N GLY A 589 4.18 4.40 3.94
CA GLY A 589 3.05 3.72 4.55
C GLY A 589 1.80 4.55 4.34
N ILE A 590 0.71 4.15 4.99
CA ILE A 590 -0.61 4.77 4.86
C ILE A 590 -0.99 5.54 6.15
N PRO A 591 -2.06 6.35 6.15
CA PRO A 591 -2.69 6.82 7.38
C PRO A 591 -3.14 5.64 8.25
N LEU A 592 -2.94 5.66 9.57
CA LEU A 592 -3.29 4.51 10.43
C LEU A 592 -4.79 4.18 10.41
N HIS A 593 -5.19 2.95 10.04
CA HIS A 593 -6.60 2.59 9.81
C HIS A 593 -7.51 2.82 11.02
N THR A 594 -7.05 2.53 12.24
CA THR A 594 -7.88 2.56 13.46
C THR A 594 -8.41 3.94 13.82
N PHE A 595 -7.77 5.02 13.35
CA PHE A 595 -8.08 6.39 13.78
C PHE A 595 -8.49 7.33 12.65
N ARG A 596 -8.81 6.80 11.46
CA ARG A 596 -9.30 7.54 10.28
C ARG A 596 -10.72 8.11 10.43
N LYS A 597 -11.21 8.38 11.65
CA LYS A 597 -12.56 8.87 11.87
C LYS A 597 -12.77 10.22 11.20
N LEU A 598 -13.91 10.34 10.54
CA LEU A 598 -14.31 11.50 9.73
C LEU A 598 -14.38 12.79 10.54
N THR A 599 -15.12 12.77 11.65
CA THR A 599 -15.42 13.94 12.49
C THR A 599 -15.15 13.63 13.97
N GLY A 600 -14.97 14.67 14.78
CA GLY A 600 -14.74 14.57 16.23
C GLY A 600 -13.38 13.96 16.59
N ASN A 601 -13.34 12.63 16.78
CA ASN A 601 -12.26 11.89 17.46
C ASN A 601 -11.18 11.30 16.53
N GLY A 602 -11.11 11.71 15.27
CA GLY A 602 -10.08 11.20 14.34
C GLY A 602 -8.69 11.72 14.68
N TYR A 603 -7.70 10.83 14.64
CA TYR A 603 -6.29 11.12 14.85
C TYR A 603 -5.51 10.62 13.64
N ASP A 604 -4.73 11.50 13.02
CA ASP A 604 -3.84 11.04 11.95
C ASP A 604 -2.45 10.73 12.52
N THR A 605 -1.96 9.54 12.21
CA THR A 605 -0.62 9.07 12.55
C THR A 605 -0.22 8.03 11.52
N TYR A 606 1.08 7.80 11.44
CA TYR A 606 1.67 6.84 10.51
C TYR A 606 1.57 5.40 11.01
N THR A 607 1.66 4.42 10.11
CA THR A 607 1.68 2.99 10.44
C THR A 607 3.01 2.50 11.02
N SER A 608 4.04 3.37 11.06
CA SER A 608 5.43 3.02 11.38
C SER A 608 6.08 3.93 12.44
N ALA A 609 7.34 3.65 12.78
CA ALA A 609 8.16 4.42 13.71
C ALA A 609 8.81 5.65 13.03
N THR A 610 7.99 6.63 12.65
CA THR A 610 8.39 7.78 11.82
C THR A 610 9.55 8.60 12.39
N ALA A 611 9.66 8.75 13.72
CA ALA A 611 10.77 9.49 14.30
C ALA A 611 12.12 8.76 14.13
N SER A 612 12.12 7.41 14.21
CA SER A 612 13.29 6.59 13.90
C SER A 612 13.65 6.61 12.41
N ILE A 613 12.66 6.58 11.52
CA ILE A 613 12.86 6.73 10.07
C ILE A 613 13.61 8.04 9.78
N GLN A 614 13.14 9.13 10.36
CA GLN A 614 13.72 10.45 10.15
C GLN A 614 15.07 10.64 10.85
N ALA A 615 15.26 10.04 12.03
CA ALA A 615 16.55 10.01 12.71
C ALA A 615 17.63 9.24 11.92
N ALA A 616 17.22 8.28 11.08
CA ALA A 616 18.10 7.62 10.11
C ALA A 616 18.36 8.46 8.83
N GLY A 617 17.87 9.71 8.79
CA GLY A 617 17.99 10.61 7.64
C GLY A 617 17.11 10.22 6.46
N LYS A 618 16.14 9.32 6.64
CA LYS A 618 15.19 8.88 5.61
C LYS A 618 13.90 9.68 5.70
N LEU A 619 13.17 9.80 4.59
CA LEU A 619 11.85 10.42 4.61
C LEU A 619 10.78 9.37 4.91
N TYR A 620 9.67 9.82 5.48
CA TYR A 620 8.42 9.10 5.43
C TYR A 620 7.59 9.66 4.27
N ASN A 621 6.98 8.77 3.51
CA ASN A 621 6.09 9.11 2.42
C ASN A 621 4.69 8.55 2.73
N ASN A 622 3.70 9.43 2.80
CA ASN A 622 2.33 9.06 3.16
C ASN A 622 1.52 8.75 1.90
N GLU A 623 1.22 7.48 1.67
CA GLU A 623 0.26 7.03 0.67
C GLU A 623 -1.15 7.21 1.23
N ASP A 624 -1.72 8.39 0.99
CA ASP A 624 -3.03 8.81 1.51
C ASP A 624 -4.14 8.06 0.76
N ASP A 625 -4.48 6.87 1.25
CA ASP A 625 -5.58 6.00 0.85
C ASP A 625 -6.88 6.30 1.64
N LEU A 626 -7.03 7.52 2.17
CA LEU A 626 -8.27 7.92 2.83
C LEU A 626 -9.44 7.89 1.85
N PHE A 627 -10.58 7.42 2.36
CA PHE A 627 -11.76 7.25 1.53
C PHE A 627 -12.58 8.55 1.41
N SER A 628 -13.18 8.77 0.23
CA SER A 628 -14.32 9.66 0.07
C SER A 628 -15.61 8.86 -0.11
N TRP A 629 -16.77 9.50 0.00
CA TRP A 629 -18.10 8.91 -0.23
C TRP A 629 -18.35 8.45 -1.69
N LEU A 630 -17.38 8.66 -2.59
CA LEU A 630 -17.45 8.28 -4.02
C LEU A 630 -16.78 6.94 -4.33
N HIS A 631 -16.21 6.26 -3.33
CA HIS A 631 -15.73 4.89 -3.50
C HIS A 631 -16.90 3.93 -3.72
N ASN A 632 -16.71 2.94 -4.61
CA ASN A 632 -17.81 2.06 -5.04
C ASN A 632 -18.02 0.84 -4.14
N ASP A 633 -17.20 0.65 -3.11
CA ASP A 633 -17.16 -0.60 -2.34
C ASP A 633 -17.69 -0.43 -0.91
N SER A 634 -18.54 -1.37 -0.47
CA SER A 634 -19.21 -1.34 0.83
C SER A 634 -18.36 -1.78 2.04
N TRP A 635 -17.09 -2.15 1.85
CA TRP A 635 -16.26 -2.69 2.95
C TRP A 635 -15.70 -1.62 3.91
N TYR A 636 -15.89 -0.32 3.60
CA TYR A 636 -15.64 0.82 4.50
C TYR A 636 -16.72 1.89 4.34
N THR A 637 -17.91 1.70 4.89
CA THR A 637 -18.96 2.73 4.92
C THR A 637 -18.87 3.57 6.20
N GLU A 638 -17.73 4.22 6.43
CA GLU A 638 -17.68 5.37 7.33
C GLU A 638 -17.55 6.62 6.45
N TYR A 639 -18.70 7.18 6.05
CA TYR A 639 -18.78 8.58 5.61
C TYR A 639 -19.87 9.30 6.41
N ASP A 640 -19.76 10.62 6.52
CA ASP A 640 -20.74 11.41 7.24
C ASP A 640 -21.94 11.56 6.32
N HIS A 641 -23.07 10.96 6.67
CA HIS A 641 -24.26 11.01 5.82
C HIS A 641 -24.85 12.42 5.71
N ASN A 642 -24.55 13.32 6.65
CA ASN A 642 -25.06 14.69 6.67
C ASN A 642 -24.18 15.64 5.87
N ASP A 643 -22.86 15.47 5.93
CA ASP A 643 -21.88 16.26 5.15
C ASP A 643 -20.68 15.40 4.71
N PRO A 644 -20.88 14.49 3.73
CA PRO A 644 -19.84 13.55 3.32
C PRO A 644 -18.62 14.26 2.73
N ARG A 645 -18.85 15.38 2.04
CA ARG A 645 -17.79 16.19 1.43
C ARG A 645 -16.97 16.93 2.49
N GLY A 646 -17.63 17.63 3.42
CA GLY A 646 -16.94 18.34 4.48
C GLY A 646 -16.13 17.41 5.38
N ALA A 647 -16.67 16.21 5.67
CA ALA A 647 -15.96 15.16 6.39
C ALA A 647 -14.67 14.70 5.68
N ALA A 648 -14.74 14.39 4.38
CA ALA A 648 -13.57 13.99 3.60
C ALA A 648 -12.50 15.12 3.55
N ILE A 649 -12.94 16.36 3.31
CA ILE A 649 -12.05 17.54 3.35
C ILE A 649 -11.36 17.66 4.71
N SER A 650 -12.11 17.51 5.81
CA SER A 650 -11.56 17.57 7.17
C SER A 650 -10.50 16.51 7.41
N MET A 651 -10.71 15.27 6.95
CA MET A 651 -9.73 14.20 7.06
C MET A 651 -8.45 14.50 6.27
N HIS A 652 -8.55 14.89 4.99
CA HIS A 652 -7.36 15.19 4.20
C HIS A 652 -6.60 16.41 4.73
N ARG A 653 -7.29 17.42 5.29
CA ARG A 653 -6.63 18.54 5.98
C ARG A 653 -5.86 18.07 7.21
N ARG A 654 -6.41 17.15 7.99
CA ARG A 654 -5.74 16.56 9.15
C ARG A 654 -4.48 15.80 8.74
N VAL A 655 -4.55 15.00 7.68
CA VAL A 655 -3.39 14.30 7.10
C VAL A 655 -2.34 15.29 6.59
N LEU A 656 -2.75 16.32 5.83
CA LEU A 656 -1.82 17.33 5.37
C LEU A 656 -1.13 18.05 6.53
N ALA A 657 -1.85 18.35 7.61
CA ALA A 657 -1.28 19.04 8.76
C ALA A 657 -0.21 18.17 9.45
N ASN A 658 -0.46 16.87 9.60
CA ASN A 658 0.51 15.90 10.10
C ASN A 658 1.75 15.82 9.18
N ASP A 659 1.53 15.67 7.87
CA ASP A 659 2.61 15.61 6.88
C ASP A 659 3.43 16.90 6.82
N ALA A 660 2.78 18.06 6.94
CA ALA A 660 3.44 19.36 6.92
C ALA A 660 4.41 19.50 8.09
N VAL A 661 3.96 19.20 9.31
CA VAL A 661 4.75 19.28 10.55
C VAL A 661 5.91 18.28 10.55
N HIS A 662 5.69 17.06 10.05
CA HIS A 662 6.73 16.04 10.01
C HIS A 662 7.66 16.16 8.81
N GLY A 663 7.32 16.99 7.81
CA GLY A 663 8.06 17.06 6.55
C GLY A 663 7.94 15.79 5.73
N ALA A 664 6.80 15.09 5.83
CA ALA A 664 6.53 13.91 5.01
C ALA A 664 6.18 14.32 3.57
N SER A 665 6.65 13.51 2.62
CA SER A 665 6.13 13.51 1.26
C SER A 665 4.74 12.87 1.26
N ARG A 666 3.89 13.18 0.27
CA ARG A 666 2.55 12.60 0.19
C ARG A 666 2.09 12.30 -1.22
N GLN A 667 1.24 11.30 -1.38
CA GLN A 667 0.44 11.10 -2.58
C GLN A 667 -0.97 10.66 -2.21
N TRP A 668 -1.97 11.17 -2.92
CA TRP A 668 -3.31 10.60 -2.87
C TRP A 668 -3.29 9.24 -3.58
N PHE A 669 -3.87 8.23 -2.96
CA PHE A 669 -3.96 6.89 -3.53
C PHE A 669 -5.39 6.56 -3.94
N SER A 670 -5.55 5.85 -5.07
CA SER A 670 -6.86 5.34 -5.47
C SER A 670 -6.82 3.93 -6.05
N LEU A 671 -7.75 3.08 -5.62
CA LEU A 671 -8.12 1.81 -6.25
C LEU A 671 -9.04 2.05 -7.45
N TYR A 672 -9.85 3.12 -7.43
CA TYR A 672 -10.82 3.45 -8.49
C TYR A 672 -10.69 4.90 -8.96
N PRO A 673 -10.92 5.19 -10.25
CA PRO A 673 -10.86 6.56 -10.78
C PRO A 673 -11.88 7.51 -10.15
N THR A 674 -13.01 6.98 -9.66
CA THR A 674 -14.09 7.79 -9.06
C THR A 674 -13.79 8.25 -7.63
N TRP A 675 -12.76 7.69 -6.98
CA TRP A 675 -12.57 7.82 -5.54
C TRP A 675 -12.35 9.28 -5.08
N HIS A 676 -11.87 10.16 -5.96
CA HIS A 676 -11.63 11.56 -5.67
C HIS A 676 -12.38 12.52 -6.60
N TYR A 677 -13.39 12.01 -7.30
CA TYR A 677 -14.00 12.68 -8.43
C TYR A 677 -15.12 13.65 -7.99
N ASP A 678 -14.73 14.74 -7.32
CA ASP A 678 -15.61 15.84 -6.89
C ASP A 678 -14.88 17.18 -7.06
N LYS A 679 -15.53 18.15 -7.72
CA LYS A 679 -14.93 19.45 -8.03
C LYS A 679 -14.42 20.18 -6.79
N ALA A 680 -15.20 20.26 -5.72
CA ALA A 680 -14.83 20.98 -4.51
C ALA A 680 -13.74 20.24 -3.71
N LEU A 681 -13.74 18.91 -3.74
CA LEU A 681 -12.66 18.10 -3.20
C LEU A 681 -11.35 18.34 -3.96
N GLN A 682 -11.39 18.41 -5.30
CA GLN A 682 -10.21 18.73 -6.12
C GLN A 682 -9.72 20.17 -5.90
N GLU A 683 -10.62 21.14 -5.75
CA GLU A 683 -10.26 22.52 -5.39
C GLU A 683 -9.57 22.59 -4.01
N GLU A 684 -10.02 21.78 -3.05
CA GLU A 684 -9.33 21.59 -1.77
C GLU A 684 -7.95 20.95 -1.97
N PHE A 685 -7.82 19.85 -2.73
CA PHE A 685 -6.52 19.22 -3.01
C PHE A 685 -5.55 20.19 -3.68
N ALA A 686 -6.01 21.00 -4.62
CA ALA A 686 -5.19 22.03 -5.24
C ALA A 686 -4.68 23.07 -4.22
N ARG A 687 -5.51 23.45 -3.23
CA ARG A 687 -5.08 24.31 -2.12
C ARG A 687 -4.04 23.60 -1.23
N GLN A 688 -4.27 22.33 -0.90
CA GLN A 688 -3.36 21.53 -0.10
C GLN A 688 -1.99 21.34 -0.77
N ILE A 689 -1.96 21.09 -2.09
CA ILE A 689 -0.73 20.97 -2.89
C ILE A 689 0.06 22.28 -2.85
N ARG A 690 -0.59 23.43 -3.03
CA ARG A 690 0.08 24.74 -2.94
C ARG A 690 0.66 25.02 -1.55
N LEU A 691 -0.11 24.69 -0.50
CA LEU A 691 0.36 24.80 0.88
C LEU A 691 1.56 23.89 1.13
N HIS A 692 1.47 22.62 0.71
CA HIS A 692 2.55 21.66 0.86
C HIS A 692 3.79 22.11 0.10
N ALA A 693 3.68 22.63 -1.12
CA ALA A 693 4.85 23.13 -1.87
C ALA A 693 5.69 24.15 -1.06
N GLY A 694 5.04 25.05 -0.31
CA GLY A 694 5.70 26.02 0.58
C GLY A 694 6.31 25.42 1.85
N ASN A 695 5.97 24.17 2.19
CA ASN A 695 6.33 23.53 3.46
C ASN A 695 7.84 23.42 3.70
N THR A 696 8.64 23.29 2.64
CA THR A 696 10.11 23.22 2.76
C THR A 696 10.76 24.52 3.23
N GLY A 697 10.03 25.64 3.16
CA GLY A 697 10.49 26.93 3.65
C GLY A 697 10.45 27.10 5.18
N PHE A 698 9.68 26.27 5.91
CA PHE A 698 9.55 26.37 7.36
C PHE A 698 10.64 25.59 8.11
N ASP A 699 11.10 26.12 9.24
CA ASP A 699 11.89 25.37 10.23
C ASP A 699 10.99 24.33 10.92
N ARG A 700 11.08 23.11 10.43
CA ARG A 700 10.33 21.93 10.89
C ARG A 700 11.13 21.11 11.90
N THR A 701 12.11 21.72 12.58
CA THR A 701 12.82 21.07 13.70
C THR A 701 11.79 20.53 14.70
N PRO A 702 11.83 19.22 15.02
CA PRO A 702 10.82 18.61 15.89
C PRO A 702 10.86 19.18 17.32
N THR A 703 9.68 19.36 17.92
CA THR A 703 9.51 19.94 19.27
C THR A 703 8.84 18.99 20.26
N GLU A 704 8.51 17.77 19.86
CA GLU A 704 7.94 16.75 20.74
C GLU A 704 8.88 16.43 21.91
N GLN A 705 8.27 16.24 23.09
CA GLN A 705 8.96 15.95 24.36
C GLN A 705 8.58 14.57 24.91
N VAL A 706 7.74 13.83 24.17
CA VAL A 706 7.29 12.47 24.49
C VAL A 706 7.76 11.54 23.38
N ALA A 707 8.49 10.49 23.74
CA ALA A 707 8.86 9.40 22.84
C ALA A 707 8.05 8.15 23.18
N PHE A 708 7.35 7.60 22.19
CA PHE A 708 6.69 6.31 22.28
C PHE A 708 7.50 5.28 21.49
N MET A 709 8.00 4.28 22.18
CA MET A 709 8.93 3.29 21.66
C MET A 709 8.24 1.95 21.41
N VAL A 710 8.50 1.41 20.23
CA VAL A 710 8.07 0.08 19.79
C VAL A 710 9.31 -0.77 19.50
N ASP A 711 9.24 -2.05 19.82
CA ASP A 711 10.30 -3.02 19.52
C ASP A 711 9.84 -3.90 18.36
N ASP A 712 10.46 -3.74 17.19
CA ASP A 712 10.12 -4.54 16.00
C ASP A 712 10.46 -6.02 16.23
N ASN A 713 11.55 -6.32 16.94
CA ASN A 713 11.96 -7.70 17.22
C ASN A 713 10.91 -8.51 18.01
N SER A 714 10.16 -7.87 18.91
CA SER A 714 9.16 -8.56 19.75
C SER A 714 8.00 -9.17 18.97
N PHE A 715 7.69 -8.69 17.78
CA PHE A 715 6.55 -9.17 17.00
C PHE A 715 6.67 -10.64 16.59
N GLY A 716 7.88 -11.13 16.34
CA GLY A 716 8.12 -12.55 16.08
C GLY A 716 7.83 -13.45 17.29
N SER A 717 7.69 -12.89 18.50
CA SER A 717 7.36 -13.63 19.72
C SER A 717 5.87 -13.61 20.08
N PHE A 718 5.07 -12.72 19.46
CA PHE A 718 3.64 -12.63 19.72
C PHE A 718 2.91 -13.81 19.06
N THR A 719 1.82 -14.26 19.68
CA THR A 719 0.91 -15.16 18.97
C THR A 719 -0.02 -14.34 18.05
N ALA A 720 -0.47 -14.93 16.94
CA ALA A 720 -1.41 -14.28 16.03
C ALA A 720 -2.72 -13.82 16.72
N THR A 721 -3.10 -14.49 17.82
CA THR A 721 -4.34 -14.20 18.57
C THR A 721 -4.20 -13.12 19.65
N SER A 722 -2.97 -12.70 20.00
CA SER A 722 -2.76 -11.74 21.09
C SER A 722 -3.44 -10.40 20.80
N LYS A 723 -4.09 -9.82 21.81
CA LYS A 723 -4.55 -8.42 21.76
C LYS A 723 -3.78 -7.50 22.68
N TYR A 724 -2.83 -8.01 23.47
CA TYR A 724 -1.99 -7.12 24.29
C TYR A 724 -1.36 -6.01 23.44
N PRO A 725 -0.75 -6.28 22.25
CA PRO A 725 -0.18 -5.23 21.42
C PRO A 725 -1.20 -4.21 20.91
N LEU A 726 -2.47 -4.58 20.68
CA LEU A 726 -3.53 -3.62 20.33
C LEU A 726 -3.65 -2.54 21.40
N TYR A 727 -3.64 -2.93 22.67
CA TYR A 727 -3.80 -1.97 23.77
C TYR A 727 -2.50 -1.27 24.14
N SER A 728 -1.37 -1.99 24.16
CA SER A 728 -0.08 -1.43 24.55
C SER A 728 0.57 -0.58 23.47
N HIS A 729 0.24 -0.81 22.20
CA HIS A 729 0.73 -0.03 21.06
C HIS A 729 -0.33 0.99 20.62
N HIS A 730 -1.44 0.56 19.99
CA HIS A 730 -2.40 1.49 19.40
C HIS A 730 -3.10 2.37 20.43
N PHE A 731 -3.78 1.77 21.40
CA PHE A 731 -4.63 2.53 22.32
C PHE A 731 -3.82 3.38 23.29
N MET A 732 -2.70 2.87 23.81
CA MET A 732 -1.78 3.65 24.63
C MET A 732 -1.21 4.85 23.87
N MET A 733 -0.69 4.65 22.64
CA MET A 733 -0.17 5.73 21.82
C MET A 733 -1.25 6.79 21.55
N SER A 734 -2.46 6.34 21.19
CA SER A 734 -3.61 7.21 20.95
C SER A 734 -4.01 8.02 22.19
N ALA A 735 -3.99 7.40 23.37
CA ALA A 735 -4.27 8.07 24.64
C ALA A 735 -3.22 9.14 24.97
N LEU A 736 -1.94 8.85 24.75
CA LEU A 736 -0.86 9.83 24.88
C LEU A 736 -1.02 10.99 23.88
N ALA A 737 -1.39 10.71 22.63
CA ALA A 737 -1.60 11.74 21.61
C ALA A 737 -2.78 12.69 21.93
N ARG A 738 -3.75 12.23 22.74
CA ARG A 738 -4.88 13.04 23.24
C ARG A 738 -4.54 13.92 24.43
N THR A 739 -3.31 13.89 24.94
CA THR A 739 -2.94 14.71 26.11
C THR A 739 -2.77 16.19 25.77
N GLY A 740 -2.92 16.61 24.50
CA GLY A 740 -2.61 17.96 24.03
C GLY A 740 -1.11 18.23 23.85
N ALA A 741 -0.26 17.20 24.00
CA ALA A 741 1.18 17.28 23.74
C ALA A 741 1.57 16.53 22.46
N PRO A 742 2.54 17.04 21.68
CA PRO A 742 3.10 16.32 20.56
C PRO A 742 3.92 15.10 21.01
N LEU A 743 3.87 14.07 20.17
CA LEU A 743 4.38 12.72 20.40
C LEU A 743 5.24 12.29 19.21
N GLY A 744 6.39 11.65 19.46
CA GLY A 744 7.18 10.98 18.42
C GLY A 744 7.17 9.46 18.61
N VAL A 745 7.04 8.71 17.50
CA VAL A 745 7.07 7.23 17.50
C VAL A 745 8.45 6.73 17.06
N TRP A 746 9.11 5.96 17.92
CA TRP A 746 10.49 5.51 17.80
C TRP A 746 10.59 3.99 17.85
N LEU A 747 11.64 3.43 17.26
CA LEU A 747 12.09 2.09 17.57
C LEU A 747 12.86 2.07 18.90
N LEU A 748 12.68 1.02 19.69
CA LEU A 748 13.43 0.80 20.93
C LEU A 748 14.95 0.74 20.67
N SER A 749 15.34 0.27 19.48
CA SER A 749 16.74 0.20 19.06
C SER A 749 17.43 1.56 18.91
N ASP A 750 16.65 2.65 18.87
CA ASP A 750 17.13 4.04 18.85
C ASP A 750 17.05 4.72 20.22
N ALA A 751 16.88 3.98 21.33
CA ALA A 751 16.79 4.56 22.67
C ALA A 751 17.98 5.45 23.06
N ASN A 752 19.16 5.17 22.52
CA ASN A 752 20.37 5.98 22.69
C ASN A 752 20.46 7.21 21.77
N LYS A 753 19.58 7.33 20.76
CA LYS A 753 19.51 8.46 19.82
C LYS A 753 18.47 9.51 20.22
N LEU A 754 17.72 9.27 21.31
CA LEU A 754 16.70 10.19 21.77
C LEU A 754 17.29 11.57 22.14
N PRO A 755 16.78 12.67 21.55
CA PRO A 755 17.29 14.00 21.80
C PRO A 755 16.98 14.50 23.21
N ASP A 756 17.78 15.42 23.73
CA ASP A 756 17.67 15.91 25.12
C ASP A 756 16.32 16.58 25.44
N ARG A 757 15.59 17.07 24.42
CA ARG A 757 14.23 17.61 24.58
C ARG A 757 13.21 16.58 25.07
N ILE A 758 13.47 15.29 24.89
CA ILE A 758 12.56 14.21 25.31
C ILE A 758 12.62 14.09 26.82
N LYS A 759 11.46 14.31 27.46
CA LYS A 759 11.29 14.28 28.92
C LYS A 759 10.58 13.01 29.38
N VAL A 760 9.72 12.45 28.53
CA VAL A 760 8.98 11.21 28.81
C VAL A 760 9.25 10.17 27.73
N VAL A 761 9.55 8.95 28.14
CA VAL A 761 9.73 7.79 27.26
C VAL A 761 8.76 6.70 27.67
N VAL A 762 7.88 6.29 26.77
CA VAL A 762 6.96 5.17 26.97
C VAL A 762 7.41 4.03 26.10
N VAL A 763 7.77 2.89 26.69
CA VAL A 763 8.12 1.66 25.98
C VAL A 763 6.91 0.76 25.98
N ALA A 764 6.39 0.47 24.78
CA ALA A 764 5.30 -0.48 24.57
C ALA A 764 5.72 -1.90 24.99
N PHE A 765 4.81 -2.86 24.86
CA PHE A 765 5.10 -4.23 25.27
C PHE A 765 6.21 -4.84 24.40
N SER A 766 7.42 -4.98 24.98
CA SER A 766 8.63 -5.44 24.28
C SER A 766 9.25 -6.67 24.98
N PRO A 767 8.57 -7.83 24.97
CA PRO A 767 9.03 -9.02 25.69
C PRO A 767 10.31 -9.62 25.13
N ALA A 768 10.59 -9.49 23.83
CA ALA A 768 11.74 -10.13 23.18
C ALA A 768 12.71 -9.12 22.56
N ALA A 769 12.87 -7.94 23.16
CA ALA A 769 13.81 -6.94 22.67
C ALA A 769 15.26 -7.47 22.62
N LYS A 770 16.03 -7.05 21.60
CA LYS A 770 17.44 -7.44 21.43
C LYS A 770 18.25 -7.06 22.68
N LYS A 771 19.25 -7.87 23.03
CA LYS A 771 20.10 -7.65 24.23
C LYS A 771 20.78 -6.28 24.21
N GLU A 772 21.22 -5.84 23.04
CA GLU A 772 21.80 -4.50 22.85
C GLU A 772 20.79 -3.37 23.10
N ASP A 773 19.52 -3.57 22.76
CA ASP A 773 18.47 -2.57 22.95
C ASP A 773 18.03 -2.51 24.41
N ILE A 774 17.98 -3.65 25.10
CA ILE A 774 17.85 -3.71 26.56
C ILE A 774 19.02 -2.99 27.25
N ALA A 775 20.24 -3.11 26.74
CA ALA A 775 21.40 -2.38 27.28
C ALA A 775 21.29 -0.86 27.06
N LYS A 776 20.83 -0.42 25.88
CA LYS A 776 20.53 1.00 25.61
C LYS A 776 19.45 1.52 26.56
N LEU A 777 18.37 0.78 26.77
CA LEU A 777 17.29 1.13 27.70
C LEU A 777 17.78 1.19 29.15
N LYS A 778 18.60 0.22 29.59
CA LYS A 778 19.21 0.23 30.93
C LYS A 778 20.11 1.45 31.14
N THR A 779 20.86 1.84 30.11
CA THR A 779 21.69 3.05 30.13
C THR A 779 20.82 4.30 30.28
N LEU A 780 19.71 4.35 29.53
CA LEU A 780 18.74 5.44 29.61
C LEU A 780 18.11 5.56 31.01
N ILE A 781 17.71 4.43 31.60
CA ILE A 781 17.19 4.35 32.98
C ILE A 781 18.23 4.83 33.99
N SER A 782 19.48 4.39 33.84
CA SER A 782 20.57 4.73 34.77
C SER A 782 20.96 6.20 34.69
N LYS A 783 20.90 6.81 33.48
CA LYS A 783 21.19 8.24 33.27
C LYS A 783 20.18 9.15 33.98
N GLY A 784 18.94 8.71 34.18
CA GLY A 784 17.87 9.54 34.75
C GLY A 784 17.51 10.74 33.86
N ASN A 785 17.07 11.85 34.47
CA ASN A 785 16.60 13.10 33.85
C ASN A 785 15.32 12.98 33.00
N ARG A 786 14.75 11.78 32.87
CA ARG A 786 13.52 11.51 32.10
C ARG A 786 12.58 10.64 32.92
N THR A 787 11.29 10.80 32.70
CA THR A 787 10.31 9.80 33.16
C THR A 787 10.23 8.68 32.13
N ILE A 788 10.40 7.44 32.57
CA ILE A 788 10.39 6.25 31.72
C ILE A 788 9.25 5.35 32.17
N ILE A 789 8.35 5.02 31.24
CA ILE A 789 7.17 4.18 31.47
C ILE A 789 7.38 2.88 30.70
N LEU A 790 7.43 1.74 31.39
CA LEU A 790 7.57 0.42 30.77
C LEU A 790 6.27 -0.37 30.89
N ILE A 791 5.78 -0.89 29.76
CA ILE A 791 4.53 -1.66 29.72
C ILE A 791 4.83 -3.15 29.60
N GLY A 792 4.28 -3.94 30.51
CA GLY A 792 4.34 -5.40 30.51
C GLY A 792 5.71 -5.97 30.89
N ALA A 793 5.99 -7.16 30.39
CA ALA A 793 7.18 -7.95 30.74
C ALA A 793 8.36 -7.66 29.80
N THR A 794 8.89 -6.44 29.81
CA THR A 794 10.01 -6.03 28.94
C THR A 794 11.25 -6.91 29.15
N GLY A 795 11.75 -7.50 28.05
CA GLY A 795 12.94 -8.36 28.05
C GLY A 795 12.73 -9.77 28.64
N LEU A 796 11.48 -10.21 28.81
CA LEU A 796 11.14 -11.56 29.27
C LEU A 796 11.81 -12.68 28.46
N ILE A 797 11.92 -12.53 27.15
CA ILE A 797 12.34 -13.58 26.21
C ILE A 797 13.74 -13.24 25.73
N ASP A 798 14.68 -14.19 25.85
CA ASP A 798 15.97 -14.07 25.18
C ASP A 798 15.76 -14.27 23.67
N PRO A 799 15.98 -13.25 22.82
CA PRO A 799 15.62 -13.33 21.41
C PRO A 799 16.51 -14.28 20.61
N VAL A 800 17.66 -14.70 21.15
CA VAL A 800 18.56 -15.67 20.50
C VAL A 800 18.15 -17.09 20.85
N THR A 801 17.78 -17.36 22.11
CA THR A 801 17.47 -18.73 22.54
C THR A 801 15.98 -19.04 22.56
N GLY A 802 15.11 -18.02 22.54
CA GLY A 802 13.67 -18.11 22.75
C GLY A 802 13.26 -18.42 24.20
N LYS A 803 14.21 -18.61 25.12
CA LYS A 803 13.92 -18.97 26.51
C LYS A 803 13.40 -17.80 27.31
N TRP A 804 12.50 -18.08 28.24
CA TRP A 804 12.00 -17.07 29.16
C TRP A 804 12.96 -16.87 30.34
N ASN A 805 13.20 -15.62 30.69
CA ASN A 805 13.85 -15.19 31.92
C ASN A 805 12.86 -14.33 32.72
N THR A 806 12.09 -14.96 33.59
CA THR A 806 11.06 -14.29 34.42
C THR A 806 11.63 -13.25 35.39
N SER A 807 12.95 -13.22 35.60
CA SER A 807 13.63 -12.20 36.41
C SER A 807 14.09 -10.97 35.61
N ALA A 808 14.07 -11.02 34.27
CA ALA A 808 14.63 -9.97 33.41
C ALA A 808 13.99 -8.60 33.64
N THR A 809 12.66 -8.53 33.71
CA THR A 809 11.93 -7.27 33.97
C THR A 809 12.29 -6.68 35.32
N ALA A 810 12.43 -7.52 36.36
CA ALA A 810 12.83 -7.09 37.70
C ALA A 810 14.28 -6.57 37.71
N GLN A 811 15.19 -7.24 37.02
CA GLN A 811 16.58 -6.82 36.89
C GLN A 811 16.73 -5.50 36.11
N LEU A 812 15.94 -5.32 35.04
CA LEU A 812 15.91 -4.09 34.25
C LEU A 812 15.36 -2.91 35.06
N THR A 813 14.27 -3.14 35.78
CA THR A 813 13.55 -2.08 36.49
C THR A 813 14.13 -1.77 37.86
N GLY A 814 14.71 -2.75 38.56
CA GLY A 814 15.01 -2.67 39.98
C GLY A 814 13.74 -2.67 40.86
N LEU A 815 12.58 -3.05 40.31
CA LEU A 815 11.32 -3.20 41.03
C LEU A 815 11.05 -4.70 41.30
N PRO A 816 10.30 -5.06 42.36
CA PRO A 816 10.02 -6.46 42.71
C PRO A 816 8.93 -7.07 41.82
N VAL A 817 9.10 -6.97 40.50
CA VAL A 817 8.22 -7.54 39.48
C VAL A 817 8.43 -9.05 39.41
N LYS A 818 7.33 -9.80 39.38
CA LYS A 818 7.28 -11.24 39.12
C LYS A 818 6.48 -11.50 37.87
N ILE A 819 6.92 -12.44 37.05
CA ILE A 819 6.18 -12.91 35.86
C ILE A 819 5.69 -14.32 36.12
N GLU A 820 4.39 -14.57 35.89
CA GLU A 820 3.76 -15.88 36.01
C GLU A 820 3.10 -16.28 34.69
N ASP A 821 3.17 -17.58 34.36
CA ASP A 821 2.47 -18.15 33.20
C ASP A 821 1.01 -18.51 33.52
N VAL A 822 0.27 -17.55 34.08
CA VAL A 822 -1.12 -17.72 34.49
C VAL A 822 -1.96 -16.65 33.81
N ALA A 823 -3.07 -17.07 33.21
CA ALA A 823 -4.04 -16.15 32.64
C ALA A 823 -4.70 -15.33 33.75
N GLY A 824 -4.75 -14.01 33.60
CA GLY A 824 -5.43 -13.13 34.54
C GLY A 824 -6.00 -11.90 33.86
N SER A 825 -6.99 -11.26 34.49
CA SER A 825 -7.68 -10.11 33.91
C SER A 825 -6.73 -8.96 33.58
N ALA A 826 -6.95 -8.32 32.43
CA ALA A 826 -6.30 -7.07 32.03
C ALA A 826 -6.88 -5.83 32.74
N GLU A 827 -7.98 -5.97 33.48
CA GLU A 827 -8.60 -4.86 34.20
C GLU A 827 -7.70 -4.39 35.34
N ALA A 828 -7.44 -3.08 35.37
CA ALA A 828 -6.63 -2.47 36.40
C ALA A 828 -7.19 -1.11 36.85
N PHE A 829 -7.12 -0.89 38.16
CA PHE A 829 -7.79 0.18 38.89
C PHE A 829 -6.81 0.93 39.78
N LEU A 830 -7.02 2.23 39.89
CA LEU A 830 -6.43 3.07 40.94
C LEU A 830 -7.05 2.72 42.30
N PRO A 831 -6.38 3.07 43.43
CA PRO A 831 -6.92 2.85 44.77
C PRO A 831 -8.28 3.53 45.03
N ASN A 832 -8.62 4.59 44.30
CA ASN A 832 -9.91 5.29 44.36
C ASN A 832 -11.04 4.57 43.59
N GLY A 833 -10.75 3.42 42.95
CA GLY A 833 -11.71 2.64 42.16
C GLY A 833 -11.79 3.03 40.67
N GLU A 834 -11.06 4.04 40.22
CA GLU A 834 -11.03 4.46 38.82
C GLU A 834 -10.29 3.45 37.95
N MET A 835 -10.90 3.04 36.84
CA MET A 835 -10.35 2.03 35.94
C MET A 835 -9.43 2.67 34.90
N LEU A 836 -8.17 2.26 34.86
CA LEU A 836 -7.18 2.79 33.91
C LEU A 836 -6.95 1.88 32.71
N CYS A 837 -7.34 0.61 32.81
CA CYS A 837 -7.20 -0.37 31.73
C CYS A 837 -8.32 -1.39 31.76
N SER A 838 -8.82 -1.78 30.57
CA SER A 838 -9.66 -2.94 30.33
C SER A 838 -9.47 -3.38 28.88
N PHE A 839 -9.42 -4.68 28.59
CA PHE A 839 -9.32 -5.20 27.22
C PHE A 839 -10.68 -5.76 26.81
N PRO A 840 -11.60 -4.95 26.26
CA PRO A 840 -12.91 -5.45 25.88
C PRO A 840 -12.81 -6.44 24.70
N VAL A 841 -13.52 -7.55 24.82
CA VAL A 841 -14.01 -8.30 23.65
C VAL A 841 -15.31 -7.61 23.19
N ALA A 842 -15.79 -7.84 21.96
CA ALA A 842 -16.99 -7.24 21.37
C ALA A 842 -18.13 -6.91 22.38
N ALA A 843 -18.86 -5.81 22.16
CA ALA A 843 -19.83 -5.24 23.10
C ALA A 843 -20.63 -6.31 23.88
N GLY A 844 -20.40 -6.38 25.19
CA GLY A 844 -21.06 -7.34 26.10
C GLY A 844 -20.26 -8.59 26.49
N ALA A 845 -19.04 -8.79 25.97
CA ALA A 845 -18.18 -9.91 26.33
C ALA A 845 -17.22 -9.59 27.50
N PRO A 846 -16.79 -10.60 28.29
CA PRO A 846 -15.86 -10.39 29.41
C PRO A 846 -14.50 -9.85 28.94
N ALA A 847 -13.81 -9.13 29.81
CA ALA A 847 -12.48 -8.60 29.53
C ALA A 847 -11.48 -9.73 29.22
N GLU A 848 -10.61 -9.50 28.23
CA GLU A 848 -9.57 -10.46 27.87
C GLU A 848 -8.58 -10.68 29.03
N VAL A 849 -8.00 -11.89 29.01
CA VAL A 849 -6.96 -12.29 29.95
C VAL A 849 -5.59 -12.08 29.30
N ILE A 850 -4.62 -11.74 30.14
CA ILE A 850 -3.21 -11.59 29.77
C ILE A 850 -2.44 -12.82 30.20
N ARG A 851 -1.56 -13.32 29.33
CA ARG A 851 -0.66 -14.44 29.64
C ARG A 851 0.59 -14.42 28.76
N PRO A 852 1.81 -14.37 29.32
CA PRO A 852 2.15 -14.35 30.75
C PRO A 852 1.86 -13.00 31.40
N ARG A 853 1.60 -13.01 32.71
CA ARG A 853 1.19 -11.82 33.46
C ARG A 853 2.26 -11.39 34.45
N GLY A 854 2.59 -10.10 34.44
CA GLY A 854 3.48 -9.50 35.41
C GLY A 854 2.71 -8.92 36.59
N TYR A 855 3.25 -9.01 37.81
CA TYR A 855 2.74 -8.30 38.98
C TYR A 855 3.88 -7.93 39.92
N VAL A 856 3.66 -6.94 40.78
CA VAL A 856 4.62 -6.52 41.82
C VAL A 856 4.34 -7.29 43.10
N ASN A 857 5.37 -7.91 43.67
CA ASN A 857 5.30 -8.57 44.97
C ASN A 857 5.44 -7.54 46.10
N GLY A 858 4.40 -6.74 46.31
CA GLY A 858 4.36 -5.66 47.28
C GLY A 858 3.28 -4.63 46.97
N GLU A 859 3.37 -3.47 47.60
CA GLU A 859 2.49 -2.33 47.31
C GLU A 859 2.88 -1.64 46.01
N GLY A 860 1.93 -0.89 45.45
CA GLY A 860 2.12 -0.13 44.22
C GLY A 860 0.89 0.70 43.89
N TRP A 861 0.99 1.51 42.83
CA TRP A 861 0.01 2.55 42.52
C TRP A 861 -1.20 2.05 41.71
N LEU A 862 -1.12 0.84 41.15
CA LEU A 862 -2.18 0.22 40.34
C LEU A 862 -2.48 -1.19 40.83
N LYS A 863 -3.75 -1.57 40.87
CA LYS A 863 -4.21 -2.90 41.27
C LYS A 863 -4.99 -3.56 40.14
N TYR A 864 -4.70 -4.82 39.88
CA TYR A 864 -5.57 -5.63 39.04
C TYR A 864 -6.89 -5.97 39.75
N LYS A 865 -7.91 -6.38 38.98
CA LYS A 865 -9.20 -6.85 39.51
C LYS A 865 -9.07 -7.93 40.60
N ASP A 866 -8.08 -8.82 40.47
CA ASP A 866 -7.81 -9.91 41.42
C ASP A 866 -6.94 -9.49 42.62
N GLY A 867 -6.68 -8.19 42.79
CA GLY A 867 -5.96 -7.63 43.93
C GLY A 867 -4.44 -7.63 43.82
N LYS A 868 -3.86 -8.30 42.82
CA LYS A 868 -2.41 -8.24 42.54
C LYS A 868 -2.00 -6.83 42.12
N THR A 869 -0.78 -6.42 42.50
CA THR A 869 -0.26 -5.09 42.15
C THR A 869 0.18 -5.05 40.69
N ALA A 870 -0.46 -4.19 39.90
CA ALA A 870 -0.29 -4.03 38.47
C ALA A 870 0.65 -2.87 38.08
N GLY A 871 1.14 -2.09 39.04
CA GLY A 871 2.01 -0.97 38.74
C GLY A 871 2.84 -0.54 39.94
N ALA A 872 4.09 -0.20 39.70
CA ALA A 872 5.02 0.33 40.70
C ALA A 872 5.91 1.40 40.06
N GLU A 873 6.51 2.25 40.89
CA GLU A 873 7.42 3.29 40.43
C GLU A 873 8.59 3.50 41.40
N ARG A 874 9.66 4.12 40.92
CA ARG A 874 10.77 4.61 41.73
C ARG A 874 11.41 5.85 41.12
N ALA A 875 12.07 6.65 41.95
CA ALA A 875 12.89 7.76 41.48
C ALA A 875 14.14 7.27 40.71
N LEU A 876 14.62 8.09 39.77
CA LEU A 876 15.89 7.89 39.07
C LEU A 876 16.99 8.81 39.63
N ALA A 877 18.24 8.40 39.48
CA ALA A 877 19.40 9.01 40.15
C ALA A 877 19.59 10.52 39.85
N ASN A 878 19.22 10.96 38.64
CA ASN A 878 19.34 12.36 38.20
C ASN A 878 17.95 12.98 37.92
N GLY A 879 16.94 12.65 38.72
CA GLY A 879 15.57 13.12 38.49
C GLY A 879 14.80 12.33 37.43
N GLY A 880 13.50 12.58 37.35
CA GLY A 880 12.55 11.71 36.64
C GLY A 880 12.19 10.45 37.46
N LYS A 881 11.28 9.65 36.91
CA LYS A 881 10.78 8.42 37.54
C LYS A 881 10.84 7.25 36.57
N LEU A 882 11.10 6.05 37.06
CA LEU A 882 10.80 4.82 36.33
C LEU A 882 9.46 4.29 36.82
N ILE A 883 8.50 4.17 35.91
CA ILE A 883 7.15 3.66 36.15
C ILE A 883 7.03 2.34 35.39
N TRP A 884 6.70 1.27 36.09
CA TRP A 884 6.34 0.00 35.49
C TRP A 884 4.83 -0.19 35.55
N CYS A 885 4.24 -0.54 34.41
CA CYS A 885 2.81 -0.82 34.25
C CYS A 885 2.67 -2.24 33.71
N GLY A 886 2.08 -3.16 34.47
CA GLY A 886 1.76 -4.51 34.00
C GLY A 886 0.69 -4.54 32.90
N VAL A 887 -0.06 -3.44 32.73
CA VAL A 887 -1.01 -3.16 31.63
C VAL A 887 -0.99 -1.68 31.24
N PRO A 888 -1.33 -1.30 29.99
CA PRO A 888 -1.31 0.09 29.56
C PRO A 888 -2.44 0.92 30.21
N PRO A 889 -2.15 2.02 30.93
CA PRO A 889 -3.18 2.88 31.53
C PRO A 889 -3.80 3.85 30.50
N TYR A 890 -4.47 3.32 29.47
CA TYR A 890 -4.89 4.11 28.30
C TYR A 890 -6.30 4.73 28.42
N LEU A 891 -7.12 4.33 29.39
CA LEU A 891 -8.52 4.76 29.49
C LEU A 891 -8.69 6.19 30.01
N ASP A 892 -7.72 6.70 30.78
CA ASP A 892 -7.78 8.03 31.40
C ASP A 892 -6.69 8.96 30.86
N VAL A 893 -7.07 9.81 29.93
CA VAL A 893 -6.19 10.82 29.32
C VAL A 893 -5.79 11.93 30.30
N PRO A 894 -6.69 12.50 31.14
CA PRO A 894 -6.31 13.40 32.24
C PRO A 894 -5.20 12.85 33.14
N PHE A 895 -5.27 11.58 33.54
CA PHE A 895 -4.23 10.93 34.34
C PHE A 895 -2.89 10.88 33.60
N LEU A 896 -2.88 10.47 32.33
CA LEU A 896 -1.66 10.50 31.52
C LEU A 896 -1.09 11.91 31.37
N ARG A 897 -1.95 12.92 31.15
CA ARG A 897 -1.53 14.33 31.04
C ARG A 897 -0.83 14.81 32.31
N LYS A 898 -1.29 14.39 33.49
CA LYS A 898 -0.65 14.71 34.77
C LYS A 898 0.80 14.21 34.79
N TRP A 899 1.07 12.97 34.38
CA TRP A 899 2.45 12.45 34.29
C TRP A 899 3.33 13.26 33.33
N LEU A 900 2.77 13.68 32.20
CA LEU A 900 3.50 14.52 31.24
C LEU A 900 3.83 15.89 31.85
N GLN A 901 2.87 16.53 32.51
CA GLN A 901 3.07 17.83 33.16
C GLN A 901 4.05 17.76 34.33
N GLU A 902 4.01 16.71 35.15
CA GLU A 902 5.00 16.46 36.21
C GLU A 902 6.42 16.32 35.65
N ALA A 903 6.57 15.73 34.48
CA ALA A 903 7.85 15.64 33.76
C ALA A 903 8.22 16.95 33.04
N GLY A 904 7.37 17.97 33.09
CA GLY A 904 7.58 19.27 32.45
C GLY A 904 7.32 19.29 30.95
N VAL A 905 6.55 18.33 30.41
CA VAL A 905 6.12 18.34 29.00
C VAL A 905 5.15 19.49 28.75
N HIS A 906 5.34 20.19 27.64
CA HIS A 906 4.44 21.24 27.20
C HIS A 906 3.23 20.65 26.45
N CYS A 907 2.04 21.04 26.87
CA CYS A 907 0.78 20.70 26.22
C CYS A 907 0.17 21.95 25.58
N TYR A 908 0.07 21.97 24.25
CA TYR A 908 -0.43 23.11 23.48
C TYR A 908 -1.94 23.27 23.61
N GLY A 909 -2.69 22.16 23.52
CA GLY A 909 -4.16 22.14 23.60
C GLY A 909 -4.67 21.61 24.95
N PRO A 910 -6.00 21.68 25.18
CA PRO A 910 -6.64 20.98 26.30
C PRO A 910 -6.58 19.45 26.14
N VAL A 911 -6.99 18.73 27.19
CA VAL A 911 -7.18 17.27 27.13
C VAL A 911 -8.12 16.91 25.98
N ASN A 912 -7.86 15.77 25.35
CA ASN A 912 -8.49 15.23 24.15
C ASN A 912 -8.10 15.89 22.82
N SER A 913 -7.41 17.04 22.82
CA SER A 913 -6.86 17.59 21.58
C SER A 913 -5.67 16.77 21.06
N PHE A 914 -5.61 16.55 19.75
CA PHE A 914 -4.43 15.99 19.09
C PHE A 914 -3.51 17.12 18.64
N VAL A 915 -2.21 16.95 18.85
CA VAL A 915 -1.21 17.97 18.53
C VAL A 915 -0.02 17.35 17.81
N HIS A 916 0.36 17.93 16.67
CA HIS A 916 1.67 17.72 16.05
C HIS A 916 2.41 19.05 16.06
N ALA A 917 3.69 19.05 16.40
CA ALA A 917 4.45 20.29 16.49
C ALA A 917 5.88 20.18 15.96
N SER A 918 6.29 21.27 15.32
CA SER A 918 7.66 21.63 15.01
C SER A 918 7.86 23.10 15.39
N LYS A 919 9.05 23.67 15.16
CA LYS A 919 9.33 25.06 15.57
C LYS A 919 8.39 26.09 14.93
N GLU A 920 8.19 26.03 13.62
CA GLU A 920 7.38 27.03 12.90
C GLU A 920 6.00 26.53 12.46
N LEU A 921 5.71 25.23 12.62
CA LEU A 921 4.40 24.65 12.29
C LEU A 921 3.85 23.85 13.47
N VAL A 922 2.61 24.14 13.84
CA VAL A 922 1.86 23.38 14.86
C VAL A 922 0.46 23.07 14.34
N ALA A 923 0.12 21.78 14.29
CA ALA A 923 -1.22 21.30 13.96
C ALA A 923 -1.97 20.96 15.25
N ILE A 924 -3.21 21.42 15.36
CA ILE A 924 -4.11 21.08 16.47
C ILE A 924 -5.45 20.62 15.89
N THR A 925 -5.89 19.43 16.29
CA THR A 925 -7.24 18.92 15.99
C THR A 925 -8.09 18.99 17.24
N SER A 926 -9.21 19.71 17.16
CA SER A 926 -10.22 19.74 18.23
C SER A 926 -11.08 18.48 18.16
N THR A 927 -11.28 17.82 19.29
CA THR A 927 -12.21 16.68 19.42
C THR A 927 -13.52 17.06 20.08
N ALA A 928 -13.81 18.35 20.22
CA ALA A 928 -15.10 18.80 20.72
C ALA A 928 -16.22 18.33 19.78
N GLU A 929 -17.32 17.85 20.36
CA GLU A 929 -18.51 17.39 19.63
C GLU A 929 -19.30 18.55 19.01
N GLN A 930 -19.06 19.77 19.48
CA GLN A 930 -19.68 21.00 18.99
C GLN A 930 -18.62 22.09 18.80
N ASP A 931 -18.98 23.10 18.01
CA ASP A 931 -18.17 24.30 17.82
C ASP A 931 -17.85 24.92 19.18
N SER A 932 -16.57 25.23 19.40
CA SER A 932 -16.10 25.70 20.70
C SER A 932 -14.86 26.55 20.55
N THR A 933 -14.65 27.46 21.50
CA THR A 933 -13.39 28.18 21.63
C THR A 933 -12.51 27.44 22.63
N ILE A 934 -11.33 26.98 22.20
CA ILE A 934 -10.34 26.37 23.08
C ILE A 934 -9.18 27.33 23.31
N THR A 935 -8.60 27.28 24.50
CA THR A 935 -7.37 28.03 24.79
C THR A 935 -6.16 27.22 24.33
N ILE A 936 -5.40 27.76 23.40
CA ILE A 936 -4.11 27.23 22.98
C ILE A 936 -3.02 27.93 23.79
N THR A 937 -2.16 27.14 24.44
CA THR A 937 -1.04 27.63 25.25
C THR A 937 0.25 27.41 24.46
N TRP A 938 1.06 28.46 24.32
CA TRP A 938 2.34 28.43 23.61
C TRP A 938 3.51 28.49 24.59
N PRO A 939 4.71 27.98 24.24
CA PRO A 939 5.88 28.05 25.12
C PRO A 939 6.37 29.48 25.40
N GLY A 940 5.98 30.44 24.57
CA GLY A 940 6.33 31.86 24.67
C GLY A 940 5.29 32.71 23.93
N LYS A 941 5.53 34.02 23.87
CA LYS A 941 4.67 34.92 23.10
C LYS A 941 4.89 34.70 21.61
N VAL A 942 3.81 34.47 20.87
CA VAL A 942 3.87 34.18 19.42
C VAL A 942 2.82 34.97 18.66
N LYS A 943 3.02 35.12 17.35
CA LYS A 943 1.98 35.39 16.36
C LYS A 943 1.74 34.10 15.59
N VAL A 944 0.46 33.75 15.37
CA VAL A 944 0.07 32.55 14.63
C VAL A 944 -0.91 32.89 13.52
N GLN A 945 -0.83 32.11 12.44
CA GLN A 945 -1.76 32.16 11.31
C GLN A 945 -2.15 30.72 10.93
N ASP A 946 -3.44 30.43 10.88
CA ASP A 946 -3.95 29.17 10.34
C ASP A 946 -3.84 29.17 8.82
N LEU A 947 -3.10 28.20 8.28
CA LEU A 947 -2.82 28.07 6.86
C LEU A 947 -4.00 27.52 6.05
N PHE A 948 -5.02 26.94 6.69
CA PHE A 948 -6.22 26.50 5.98
C PHE A 948 -7.27 27.60 5.83
N ASP A 949 -7.58 28.29 6.93
CA ASP A 949 -8.72 29.21 7.01
C ASP A 949 -8.31 30.67 7.28
N ASN A 950 -7.00 31.00 7.29
CA ASN A 950 -6.42 32.34 7.48
C ASN A 950 -6.75 33.05 8.80
N TRP A 951 -7.21 32.31 9.81
CA TRP A 951 -7.41 32.88 11.14
C TRP A 951 -6.06 33.28 11.76
N GLU A 952 -6.00 34.44 12.42
CA GLU A 952 -4.79 34.93 13.09
C GLU A 952 -5.00 35.11 14.59
N GLY A 953 -3.93 34.91 15.37
CA GLY A 953 -3.91 35.16 16.79
C GLY A 953 -2.52 35.60 17.27
N SER A 954 -2.44 36.22 18.45
CA SER A 954 -1.16 36.51 19.08
C SER A 954 -1.23 36.47 20.60
N GLY A 955 -0.12 36.15 21.25
CA GLY A 955 -0.02 36.01 22.69
C GLY A 955 0.63 34.69 23.11
N THR A 956 0.59 34.39 24.41
CA THR A 956 1.04 33.11 24.98
C THR A 956 -0.15 32.17 25.20
N ASN A 957 -1.29 32.69 25.65
CA ASN A 957 -2.56 31.97 25.74
C ASN A 957 -3.51 32.61 24.73
N ILE A 958 -3.91 31.86 23.71
CA ILE A 958 -4.73 32.37 22.61
C ILE A 958 -6.05 31.62 22.61
N ALA A 959 -7.16 32.35 22.78
CA ALA A 959 -8.50 31.81 22.59
C ALA A 959 -8.76 31.64 21.09
N CYS A 960 -8.90 30.39 20.63
CA CYS A 960 -9.05 30.05 19.22
C CYS A 960 -10.39 29.33 18.99
N PRO A 961 -11.25 29.82 18.07
CA PRO A 961 -12.48 29.13 17.71
C PRO A 961 -12.18 27.90 16.84
N PHE A 962 -12.83 26.77 17.13
CA PHE A 962 -12.80 25.56 16.33
C PHE A 962 -14.23 25.11 16.00
N LYS A 963 -14.41 24.62 14.77
CA LYS A 963 -15.57 23.77 14.47
C LYS A 963 -15.39 22.38 15.04
N ALA A 964 -16.48 21.66 15.29
CA ALA A 964 -16.42 20.26 15.73
C ALA A 964 -15.51 19.41 14.81
N GLY A 965 -14.51 18.74 15.38
CA GLY A 965 -13.56 17.91 14.61
C GLY A 965 -12.57 18.66 13.71
N GLN A 966 -12.54 20.00 13.73
CA GLN A 966 -11.67 20.79 12.85
C GLN A 966 -10.19 20.61 13.20
N THR A 967 -9.36 20.49 12.17
CA THR A 967 -7.90 20.61 12.28
C THR A 967 -7.46 21.99 11.77
N ARG A 968 -6.63 22.68 12.55
CA ARG A 968 -5.95 23.91 12.14
C ARG A 968 -4.45 23.65 12.05
N LEU A 969 -3.80 24.20 11.02
CA LEU A 969 -2.34 24.14 10.85
C LEU A 969 -1.79 25.55 10.99
N PHE A 970 -1.17 25.84 12.12
CA PHE A 970 -0.64 27.16 12.42
C PHE A 970 0.79 27.31 11.92
N LYS A 971 1.04 28.36 11.14
CA LYS A 971 2.36 28.98 11.04
C LYS A 971 2.61 29.79 12.30
N VAL A 972 3.77 29.62 12.90
CA VAL A 972 4.14 30.21 14.20
C VAL A 972 5.36 31.10 14.02
N ALA A 973 5.29 32.33 14.55
CA ALA A 973 6.41 33.26 14.62
C ALA A 973 6.56 33.78 16.06
N ALA A 974 7.77 33.79 16.61
CA ALA A 974 8.04 34.38 17.92
C ALA A 974 7.84 35.90 17.89
N LEU A 975 7.34 36.48 19.00
CA LEU A 975 7.13 37.92 19.19
C LEU A 975 8.08 38.54 20.20
#